data_AF-A0A944YHR7-F1
#
_entry.id   AF-A0A944YHR7-F1
#
_cell.length_a   1.000
_cell.length_b   1.000
_cell.length_c   1.000
_cell.angle_alpha   90.00
_cell.angle_beta   90.00
_cell.angle_gamma   90.00
#
_symmetry.space_group_name_H-M   'P 1'
#
loop_
_entity.id
_entity.type
_entity.pdbx_description
1 polymer ?
#
loop_
_entity_poly.entity_id
_entity_poly.type
_entity_poly.pdbx_seq_one_letter_code
_entity_poly.pdbx_strand_id
1 'polypeptide(L)'
;MPLIIGSNSLNRNDEFFLGSIDQVHIYDRALSAFEVQTLYQMEKPKEVLTNANFQTAVNLWFSDEVNATATYGHISEWNTSAVTDMSNAFDSRSNFNEDIGGWDVSSVEHMSMMFKEASSFNKDIGNWDVSSVLSMYRIFRDATLFNQDISNWDVSRVQNLSAAFERASSFNQKISDWNISSVVSLEHLFNGASSFNQGIDSWDTSNASSMLNVFRNASSFNQDVSGWNVSKVVSMENMFLDASSFNQNISDWNISSVINFSYMLDRSAVSDVNKGLIHKTFSSDSDWPYNWGIYANTNPVELNASTPLTIVEGQLIGSLVGTFSVVDPDVNASIHFDLVDGNGSDSNHEFSLDTNGTLRTAVVFDYEGENSDNDPTLHIRVRARDEYNASVEQSFMVLIMDVNVSHPNLPVDQNGTIEHNSSIPDNGLPPTVDQNESLENNSTLPITNEPIDGNVGLIDRNNTDGDSNGTFPIVQVYRPIPETLDFVADADNTYLIRGRVLTDGGSPILESGVLVSEDILFRGEMIRLSSNNFDESPEFSVMVRNLTPGTTYYYRAYARNEMGETLGVRKRLKTPEEIDPNMWFANMQNIGGGWRSSDWFGQFQQFPNVDWIYHAQLNWAYVVSDQKGGMWIWQNGRGWMWTQKSVWPYLYRHQTTGWLYLLKSLNGNPIFYDYMIGNYSIAP
;
A
#
# COMPACT_ATOMS: atom_id res chain seq x y z
N MET A 1 25.98 -3.23 51.84
CA MET A 1 26.73 -1.99 52.21
C MET A 1 27.97 -1.95 51.36
N PRO A 2 28.25 -0.85 50.63
CA PRO A 2 28.81 -0.97 49.29
C PRO A 2 30.31 -0.68 49.24
N LEU A 3 31.02 -1.27 48.28
CA LEU A 3 32.27 -0.70 47.79
C LEU A 3 31.91 0.14 46.56
N ILE A 4 31.76 1.44 46.79
CA ILE A 4 31.65 2.48 45.75
C ILE A 4 33.05 3.07 45.60
N ILE A 5 33.62 3.01 44.40
CA ILE A 5 34.64 3.97 43.97
C ILE A 5 33.91 4.92 43.01
N GLY A 6 33.41 6.03 43.54
CA GLY A 6 32.67 7.01 42.75
C GLY A 6 33.53 8.21 42.42
N SER A 7 33.33 8.76 41.22
CA SER A 7 33.22 10.20 41.08
C SER A 7 31.93 10.53 40.33
N ASN A 8 31.08 11.31 41.01
CA ASN A 8 29.74 11.69 40.59
C ASN A 8 29.69 12.47 39.27
N SER A 9 28.97 11.94 38.27
CA SER A 9 27.86 12.67 37.63
C SER A 9 26.99 11.71 36.84
N LEU A 10 25.71 11.63 37.24
CA LEU A 10 24.55 11.08 36.54
C LEU A 10 24.79 10.50 35.12
N ASN A 11 24.88 9.18 35.01
CA ASN A 11 24.15 8.37 34.03
C ASN A 11 24.34 6.88 34.34
N ARG A 12 23.22 6.15 34.41
CA ARG A 12 23.20 4.69 34.50
C ARG A 12 23.62 4.13 33.15
N ASN A 13 24.62 3.23 33.13
CA ASN A 13 24.75 2.07 32.24
C ASN A 13 26.02 1.28 32.66
N ASP A 14 25.79 0.05 33.13
CA ASP A 14 26.66 -1.14 33.07
C ASP A 14 28.14 -1.01 33.45
N GLU A 15 28.42 -1.03 34.76
CA GLU A 15 29.76 -1.35 35.28
C GLU A 15 29.95 -2.87 35.41
N PHE A 16 30.34 -3.53 34.31
CA PHE A 16 30.99 -4.84 34.39
C PHE A 16 32.51 -4.67 34.42
N PHE A 17 33.17 -5.33 35.37
CA PHE A 17 34.62 -5.34 35.54
C PHE A 17 35.32 -5.88 34.26
N LEU A 18 36.30 -5.14 33.74
CA LEU A 18 36.99 -5.41 32.46
C LEU A 18 38.47 -5.84 32.60
N GLY A 19 38.89 -6.29 33.78
CA GLY A 19 40.22 -6.84 34.01
C GLY A 19 40.28 -8.37 33.89
N SER A 20 41.49 -8.94 33.85
CA SER A 20 41.65 -10.39 34.08
C SER A 20 41.29 -10.74 35.52
N ILE A 21 40.94 -12.00 35.81
CA ILE A 21 40.61 -12.44 37.16
C ILE A 21 41.76 -12.18 38.16
N ASP A 22 43.00 -12.12 37.67
CA ASP A 22 44.20 -11.76 38.43
C ASP A 22 44.26 -10.28 38.81
N GLN A 23 43.56 -9.39 38.11
CA GLN A 23 43.49 -7.95 38.41
C GLN A 23 42.44 -7.60 39.49
N VAL A 24 41.62 -8.57 39.91
CA VAL A 24 40.56 -8.37 40.92
C VAL A 24 41.08 -8.59 42.35
N HIS A 25 42.33 -9.04 42.55
CA HIS A 25 42.89 -9.34 43.89
C HIS A 25 41.96 -10.23 44.77
N ILE A 26 41.17 -11.13 44.17
CA ILE A 26 40.25 -12.02 44.93
C ILE A 26 41.05 -13.01 45.79
N TYR A 27 42.34 -13.20 45.50
CA TYR A 27 43.24 -14.07 46.28
C TYR A 27 43.76 -13.43 47.59
N ASP A 28 43.52 -12.13 47.84
CA ASP A 28 44.10 -11.42 48.99
C ASP A 28 43.15 -11.33 50.21
N ARG A 29 41.93 -11.87 50.13
CA ARG A 29 41.05 -12.00 51.29
C ARG A 29 40.14 -13.23 51.20
N ALA A 30 39.80 -13.78 52.36
CA ALA A 30 38.76 -14.79 52.44
C ALA A 30 37.45 -14.21 51.90
N LEU A 31 36.86 -14.90 50.92
CA LEU A 31 35.53 -14.62 50.41
C LEU A 31 34.54 -14.68 51.58
N SER A 32 33.65 -13.69 51.68
CA SER A 32 32.56 -13.74 52.64
C SER A 32 31.65 -14.92 52.34
N ALA A 33 30.95 -15.44 53.36
CA ALA A 33 29.97 -16.52 53.16
C ALA A 33 28.92 -16.16 52.09
N PHE A 34 28.59 -14.87 51.95
CA PHE A 34 27.71 -14.38 50.89
C PHE A 34 28.35 -14.50 49.49
N GLU A 35 29.61 -14.03 49.32
CA GLU A 35 30.32 -14.13 48.03
C GLU A 35 30.58 -15.59 47.61
N VAL A 36 30.93 -16.46 48.57
CA VAL A 36 31.04 -17.91 48.31
C VAL A 36 29.70 -18.49 47.89
N GLN A 37 28.60 -18.13 48.58
CA GLN A 37 27.27 -18.59 48.22
C GLN A 37 26.85 -18.10 46.83
N THR A 38 27.15 -16.85 46.47
CA THR A 38 26.86 -16.28 45.14
C THR A 38 27.62 -17.01 44.04
N LEU A 39 28.94 -17.24 44.22
CA LEU A 39 29.76 -18.00 43.27
C LEU A 39 29.28 -19.46 43.14
N TYR A 40 28.94 -20.10 44.26
CA TYR A 40 28.41 -21.46 44.29
C TYR A 40 27.06 -21.59 43.54
N GLN A 41 26.19 -20.57 43.61
CA GLN A 41 24.92 -20.55 42.86
C GLN A 41 25.10 -20.21 41.38
N MET A 42 26.20 -19.55 41.00
CA MET A 42 26.59 -19.32 39.60
C MET A 42 27.18 -20.58 38.95
N GLU A 43 27.87 -21.43 39.70
CA GLU A 43 28.45 -22.69 39.19
C GLU A 43 27.45 -23.87 39.18
N LYS A 44 26.29 -23.75 39.85
CA LYS A 44 25.31 -24.83 39.88
C LYS A 44 24.65 -24.97 38.49
N PRO A 45 24.64 -26.19 37.90
CA PRO A 45 23.89 -26.45 36.67
C PRO A 45 22.43 -26.05 36.86
N LYS A 46 21.91 -25.22 35.96
CA LYS A 46 20.50 -24.84 35.94
C LYS A 46 19.67 -26.06 35.55
N GLU A 47 18.49 -26.17 36.13
CA GLU A 47 17.58 -27.26 35.75
C GLU A 47 17.11 -27.08 34.31
N VAL A 48 17.14 -28.17 33.55
CA VAL A 48 16.67 -28.18 32.16
C VAL A 48 15.15 -28.08 32.15
N LEU A 49 14.61 -27.18 31.33
CA LEU A 49 13.17 -27.05 31.15
C LEU A 49 12.66 -28.12 30.20
N THR A 50 11.57 -28.74 30.62
CA THR A 50 10.81 -29.75 29.87
C THR A 50 9.33 -29.49 30.16
N ASN A 51 8.42 -30.18 29.46
CA ASN A 51 6.99 -30.10 29.78
C ASN A 51 6.67 -30.37 31.26
N ALA A 52 7.49 -31.17 31.96
CA ALA A 52 7.24 -31.55 33.35
C ALA A 52 7.43 -30.40 34.34
N ASN A 53 8.31 -29.44 34.05
CA ASN A 53 8.66 -28.36 34.98
C ASN A 53 8.52 -26.94 34.40
N PHE A 54 8.25 -26.78 33.10
CA PHE A 54 8.12 -25.47 32.46
C PHE A 54 7.11 -24.55 33.17
N GLN A 55 5.87 -25.02 33.37
CA GLN A 55 4.86 -24.21 34.07
C GLN A 55 5.23 -23.94 35.54
N THR A 56 5.94 -24.86 36.19
CA THR A 56 6.46 -24.66 37.55
C THR A 56 7.51 -23.56 37.58
N ALA A 57 8.42 -23.53 36.61
CA ALA A 57 9.40 -22.45 36.46
C ALA A 57 8.72 -21.10 36.21
N VAL A 58 7.74 -21.06 35.30
CA VAL A 58 6.96 -19.83 35.03
C VAL A 58 6.21 -19.36 36.29
N ASN A 59 5.53 -20.25 37.00
CA ASN A 59 4.85 -19.88 38.25
C ASN A 59 5.84 -19.39 39.32
N LEU A 60 7.01 -20.03 39.42
CA LEU A 60 8.05 -19.62 40.36
C LEU A 60 8.58 -18.23 40.01
N TRP A 61 8.79 -17.91 38.73
CA TRP A 61 9.21 -16.58 38.27
C TRP A 61 8.35 -15.45 38.86
N PHE A 62 7.02 -15.59 38.83
CA PHE A 62 6.09 -14.57 39.34
C PHE A 62 5.87 -14.60 40.87
N SER A 63 6.18 -15.70 41.53
CA SER A 63 5.95 -15.86 42.99
C SER A 63 7.21 -15.62 43.81
N ASP A 64 8.38 -15.93 43.24
CA ASP A 64 9.70 -15.79 43.84
C ASP A 64 10.79 -15.80 42.73
N GLU A 65 10.99 -14.63 42.11
CA GLU A 65 11.95 -14.41 41.03
C GLU A 65 13.38 -14.79 41.42
N VAL A 66 13.77 -14.56 42.69
CA VAL A 66 15.12 -14.88 43.18
C VAL A 66 15.35 -16.37 43.17
N ASN A 67 14.38 -17.15 43.65
CA ASN A 67 14.46 -18.61 43.61
C ASN A 67 14.32 -19.19 42.20
N ALA A 68 13.49 -18.57 41.34
CA ALA A 68 13.42 -18.92 39.92
C ALA A 68 14.77 -18.71 39.22
N THR A 69 15.40 -17.56 39.42
CA THR A 69 16.71 -17.22 38.87
C THR A 69 17.82 -18.15 39.39
N ALA A 70 17.77 -18.51 40.68
CA ALA A 70 18.71 -19.46 41.25
C ALA A 70 18.57 -20.86 40.62
N THR A 71 17.34 -21.31 40.36
CA THR A 71 17.03 -22.68 39.89
C THR A 71 17.16 -22.84 38.37
N TYR A 72 16.56 -21.92 37.62
CA TYR A 72 16.40 -22.01 36.16
C TYR A 72 17.19 -20.94 35.38
N GLY A 73 17.71 -19.91 36.07
CA GLY A 73 18.30 -18.73 35.42
C GLY A 73 17.25 -17.63 35.18
N HIS A 74 17.70 -16.48 34.65
CA HIS A 74 16.78 -15.41 34.27
C HIS A 74 15.86 -15.90 33.14
N ILE A 75 14.60 -15.48 33.10
CA ILE A 75 13.60 -15.98 32.15
C ILE A 75 14.01 -15.82 30.67
N SER A 76 14.76 -14.75 30.35
CA SER A 76 15.30 -14.50 29.01
C SER A 76 16.38 -15.48 28.56
N GLU A 77 17.00 -16.22 29.49
CA GLU A 77 18.11 -17.15 29.24
C GLU A 77 17.67 -18.62 29.31
N TRP A 78 16.37 -18.86 29.52
CA TRP A 78 15.82 -20.20 29.63
C TRP A 78 16.01 -21.00 28.34
N ASN A 79 16.62 -22.18 28.46
CA ASN A 79 16.66 -23.14 27.37
C ASN A 79 15.33 -23.89 27.30
N THR A 80 14.49 -23.53 26.33
CA THR A 80 13.16 -24.11 26.10
C THR A 80 13.13 -25.19 25.03
N SER A 81 14.27 -25.61 24.47
CA SER A 81 14.34 -26.49 23.29
C SER A 81 13.71 -27.89 23.51
N ALA A 82 13.47 -28.29 24.76
CA ALA A 82 12.84 -29.57 25.12
C ALA A 82 11.37 -29.42 25.58
N VAL A 83 10.80 -28.22 25.49
CA VAL A 83 9.39 -27.94 25.81
C VAL A 83 8.58 -28.03 24.52
N THR A 84 7.55 -28.87 24.50
CA THR A 84 6.62 -29.03 23.37
C THR A 84 5.23 -28.46 23.65
N ASP A 85 4.91 -28.16 24.92
CA ASP A 85 3.65 -27.54 25.33
C ASP A 85 3.92 -26.30 26.20
N MET A 86 3.59 -25.14 25.66
CA MET A 86 3.66 -23.84 26.33
C MET A 86 2.27 -23.25 26.60
N SER A 87 1.22 -24.07 26.53
CA SER A 87 -0.15 -23.61 26.73
C SER A 87 -0.33 -23.00 28.11
N ASN A 88 -0.98 -21.84 28.18
CA ASN A 88 -1.27 -21.08 29.40
C ASN A 88 -0.05 -20.54 30.17
N ALA A 89 1.17 -20.55 29.59
CA ALA A 89 2.39 -20.13 30.30
C ALA A 89 2.21 -18.80 31.06
N PHE A 90 1.69 -17.78 30.37
CA PHE A 90 1.49 -16.44 30.90
C PHE A 90 0.01 -16.03 30.98
N ASP A 91 -0.93 -17.01 31.03
CA ASP A 91 -2.35 -16.69 31.18
C ASP A 91 -2.59 -15.83 32.43
N SER A 92 -3.32 -14.73 32.26
CA SER A 92 -3.71 -13.78 33.31
C SER A 92 -2.54 -13.07 34.00
N ARG A 93 -1.34 -13.10 33.40
CA ARG A 93 -0.16 -12.37 33.88
C ARG A 93 -0.16 -10.95 33.30
N SER A 94 -1.10 -10.11 33.73
CA SER A 94 -1.35 -8.78 33.14
C SER A 94 -0.14 -7.84 33.09
N ASN A 95 0.81 -7.97 34.01
CA ASN A 95 2.04 -7.17 34.06
C ASN A 95 3.25 -7.82 33.36
N PHE A 96 3.08 -9.00 32.76
CA PHE A 96 4.18 -9.69 32.09
C PHE A 96 4.60 -8.94 30.83
N ASN A 97 5.90 -8.63 30.73
CA ASN A 97 6.52 -7.98 29.58
C ASN A 97 8.03 -8.24 29.53
N GLU A 98 8.47 -9.42 29.97
CA GLU A 98 9.88 -9.81 29.95
C GLU A 98 10.33 -10.21 28.54
N ASP A 99 11.60 -9.99 28.23
CA ASP A 99 12.18 -10.41 26.95
C ASP A 99 12.33 -11.93 26.90
N ILE A 100 11.60 -12.55 25.96
CA ILE A 100 11.59 -13.98 25.68
C ILE A 100 11.86 -14.25 24.19
N GLY A 101 12.32 -13.25 23.44
CA GLY A 101 12.56 -13.38 22.00
C GLY A 101 13.64 -14.42 21.67
N GLY A 102 14.56 -14.68 22.60
CA GLY A 102 15.63 -15.67 22.46
C GLY A 102 15.25 -17.13 22.76
N TRP A 103 14.00 -17.43 23.10
CA TRP A 103 13.55 -18.79 23.36
C TRP A 103 13.55 -19.65 22.09
N ASP A 104 14.00 -20.90 22.22
CA ASP A 104 13.84 -21.91 21.18
C ASP A 104 12.46 -22.55 21.31
N VAL A 105 11.56 -22.20 20.37
CA VAL A 105 10.19 -22.71 20.30
C VAL A 105 9.95 -23.67 19.12
N SER A 106 11.02 -24.05 18.39
CA SER A 106 10.93 -24.88 17.17
C SER A 106 10.28 -26.26 17.40
N SER A 107 10.34 -26.77 18.63
CA SER A 107 9.75 -28.04 19.05
C SER A 107 8.36 -27.90 19.68
N VAL A 108 7.81 -26.70 19.79
CA VAL A 108 6.52 -26.44 20.43
C VAL A 108 5.36 -26.80 19.49
N GLU A 109 4.47 -27.67 19.96
CA GLU A 109 3.28 -28.12 19.24
C GLU A 109 2.00 -27.43 19.76
N HIS A 110 2.00 -26.99 21.02
CA HIS A 110 0.86 -26.38 21.70
C HIS A 110 1.21 -25.03 22.34
N MET A 111 0.59 -23.94 21.89
CA MET A 111 0.76 -22.57 22.43
C MET A 111 -0.58 -21.92 22.82
N SER A 112 -1.59 -22.73 23.12
CA SER A 112 -2.94 -22.21 23.37
C SER A 112 -2.97 -21.36 24.64
N MET A 113 -3.60 -20.20 24.59
CA MET A 113 -3.73 -19.25 25.70
C MET A 113 -2.40 -18.75 26.30
N MET A 114 -1.27 -18.87 25.59
CA MET A 114 0.05 -18.55 26.17
C MET A 114 0.15 -17.13 26.73
N PHE A 115 -0.39 -16.12 26.05
CA PHE A 115 -0.42 -14.71 26.47
C PHE A 115 -1.84 -14.19 26.73
N LYS A 116 -2.79 -15.09 26.99
CA LYS A 116 -4.16 -14.69 27.30
C LYS A 116 -4.17 -13.75 28.51
N GLU A 117 -4.79 -12.57 28.39
CA GLU A 117 -4.88 -11.54 29.42
C GLU A 117 -3.52 -10.99 29.91
N ALA A 118 -2.42 -11.25 29.19
CA ALA A 118 -1.10 -10.62 29.40
C ALA A 118 -1.10 -9.19 28.82
N SER A 119 -1.94 -8.32 29.36
CA SER A 119 -2.28 -7.02 28.78
C SER A 119 -1.09 -6.09 28.51
N SER A 120 0.00 -6.22 29.29
CA SER A 120 1.22 -5.41 29.15
C SER A 120 2.25 -5.98 28.18
N PHE A 121 2.05 -7.20 27.68
CA PHE A 121 3.03 -7.89 26.85
C PHE A 121 3.13 -7.26 25.45
N ASN A 122 4.33 -6.83 25.07
CA ASN A 122 4.63 -6.26 23.76
C ASN A 122 6.12 -6.43 23.41
N LYS A 123 6.69 -7.61 23.70
CA LYS A 123 8.09 -7.93 23.36
C LYS A 123 8.19 -8.67 22.04
N ASP A 124 9.28 -8.40 21.33
CA ASP A 124 9.57 -8.99 20.02
C ASP A 124 9.73 -10.51 20.13
N ILE A 125 8.88 -11.21 19.38
CA ILE A 125 8.82 -12.65 19.23
C ILE A 125 8.68 -13.04 17.75
N GLY A 126 8.98 -12.10 16.84
CA GLY A 126 8.84 -12.30 15.40
C GLY A 126 9.80 -13.36 14.84
N ASN A 127 10.93 -13.59 15.54
CA ASN A 127 11.95 -14.57 15.16
C ASN A 127 11.66 -16.00 15.64
N TRP A 128 10.52 -16.24 16.31
CA TRP A 128 10.14 -17.56 16.76
C TRP A 128 9.79 -18.50 15.59
N ASP A 129 10.38 -19.70 15.59
CA ASP A 129 10.00 -20.78 14.69
C ASP A 129 8.75 -21.50 15.22
N VAL A 130 7.58 -21.09 14.74
CA VAL A 130 6.28 -21.68 15.10
C VAL A 130 5.80 -22.75 14.12
N SER A 131 6.66 -23.23 13.21
CA SER A 131 6.28 -24.18 12.15
C SER A 131 5.78 -25.53 12.67
N SER A 132 6.07 -25.88 13.92
CA SER A 132 5.57 -27.10 14.58
C SER A 132 4.20 -26.94 15.27
N VAL A 133 3.71 -25.72 15.43
CA VAL A 133 2.51 -25.42 16.21
C VAL A 133 1.23 -25.89 15.50
N LEU A 134 0.35 -26.58 16.23
CA LEU A 134 -0.91 -27.10 15.72
C LEU A 134 -2.12 -26.22 16.11
N SER A 135 -2.03 -25.50 17.22
CA SER A 135 -3.12 -24.66 17.76
C SER A 135 -2.59 -23.39 18.43
N MET A 136 -3.12 -22.26 17.98
CA MET A 136 -2.88 -20.93 18.56
C MET A 136 -4.16 -20.37 19.22
N TYR A 137 -5.06 -21.26 19.65
CA TYR A 137 -6.31 -20.90 20.31
C TYR A 137 -6.07 -19.87 21.42
N ARG A 138 -6.66 -18.67 21.29
CA ARG A 138 -6.57 -17.58 22.28
C ARG A 138 -5.17 -17.11 22.66
N ILE A 139 -4.17 -17.30 21.80
CA ILE A 139 -2.76 -16.99 22.13
C ILE A 139 -2.55 -15.55 22.65
N PHE A 140 -3.17 -14.54 22.04
CA PHE A 140 -3.11 -13.12 22.44
C PHE A 140 -4.46 -12.54 22.86
N ARG A 141 -5.42 -13.39 23.26
CA ARG A 141 -6.71 -12.90 23.72
C ARG A 141 -6.53 -11.94 24.88
N ASP A 142 -7.08 -10.73 24.82
CA ASP A 142 -6.92 -9.68 25.84
C ASP A 142 -5.47 -9.18 26.08
N ALA A 143 -4.52 -9.50 25.18
CA ALA A 143 -3.17 -8.91 25.19
C ALA A 143 -3.20 -7.50 24.57
N THR A 144 -3.82 -6.56 25.27
CA THR A 144 -4.25 -5.25 24.74
C THR A 144 -3.14 -4.39 24.15
N LEU A 145 -1.89 -4.51 24.60
CA LEU A 145 -0.74 -3.75 24.09
C LEU A 145 0.09 -4.48 23.04
N PHE A 146 -0.21 -5.76 22.76
CA PHE A 146 0.58 -6.55 21.82
C PHE A 146 0.38 -6.02 20.39
N ASN A 147 1.49 -5.63 19.76
CA ASN A 147 1.52 -5.15 18.38
C ASN A 147 2.89 -5.37 17.72
N GLN A 148 3.56 -6.49 18.03
CA GLN A 148 4.86 -6.83 17.45
C GLN A 148 4.70 -7.58 16.12
N ASP A 149 5.67 -7.38 15.23
CA ASP A 149 5.69 -8.04 13.93
C ASP A 149 5.83 -9.56 14.09
N ILE A 150 4.88 -10.27 13.49
CA ILE A 150 4.78 -11.73 13.45
C ILE A 150 4.49 -12.21 12.02
N SER A 151 4.79 -11.38 11.01
CA SER A 151 4.57 -11.71 9.60
C SER A 151 5.34 -12.95 9.17
N ASN A 152 6.50 -13.20 9.78
CA ASN A 152 7.41 -14.30 9.46
C ASN A 152 7.02 -15.65 10.08
N TRP A 153 5.96 -15.69 10.89
CA TRP A 153 5.49 -16.94 11.50
C TRP A 153 4.93 -17.91 10.45
N ASP A 154 5.50 -19.11 10.37
CA ASP A 154 4.94 -20.20 9.56
C ASP A 154 3.76 -20.86 10.29
N VAL A 155 2.55 -20.43 9.96
CA VAL A 155 1.30 -20.97 10.52
C VAL A 155 0.67 -22.08 9.65
N SER A 156 1.38 -22.60 8.65
CA SER A 156 0.83 -23.54 7.66
C SER A 156 0.28 -24.85 8.24
N ARG A 157 0.74 -25.24 9.44
CA ARG A 157 0.29 -26.42 10.18
C ARG A 157 -0.78 -26.13 11.24
N VAL A 158 -1.07 -24.87 11.52
CA VAL A 158 -2.08 -24.47 12.50
C VAL A 158 -3.47 -24.84 11.99
N GLN A 159 -4.24 -25.54 12.81
CA GLN A 159 -5.61 -25.96 12.50
C GLN A 159 -6.66 -25.08 13.19
N ASN A 160 -6.28 -24.41 14.28
CA ASN A 160 -7.17 -23.61 15.11
C ASN A 160 -6.54 -22.24 15.44
N LEU A 161 -7.14 -21.19 14.88
CA LEU A 161 -6.83 -19.78 15.15
C LEU A 161 -7.94 -19.08 15.97
N SER A 162 -8.91 -19.82 16.52
CA SER A 162 -10.06 -19.21 17.17
C SER A 162 -9.62 -18.29 18.31
N ALA A 163 -10.17 -17.08 18.31
CA ALA A 163 -9.91 -16.02 19.28
C ALA A 163 -8.43 -15.65 19.47
N ALA A 164 -7.54 -15.92 18.50
CA ALA A 164 -6.10 -15.65 18.65
C ALA A 164 -5.81 -14.17 18.99
N PHE A 165 -6.54 -13.23 18.41
CA PHE A 165 -6.44 -11.78 18.66
C PHE A 165 -7.71 -11.18 19.24
N GLU A 166 -8.57 -12.00 19.89
CA GLU A 166 -9.78 -11.49 20.52
C GLU A 166 -9.42 -10.42 21.56
N ARG A 167 -9.93 -9.20 21.39
CA ARG A 167 -9.69 -8.03 22.27
C ARG A 167 -8.22 -7.60 22.37
N ALA A 168 -7.36 -8.01 21.43
CA ALA A 168 -6.01 -7.47 21.26
C ALA A 168 -6.09 -6.08 20.59
N SER A 169 -6.57 -5.08 21.35
CA SER A 169 -7.03 -3.80 20.81
C SER A 169 -5.99 -3.00 20.02
N SER A 170 -4.69 -3.17 20.30
CA SER A 170 -3.59 -2.47 19.62
C SER A 170 -3.04 -3.21 18.41
N PHE A 171 -3.41 -4.48 18.20
CA PHE A 171 -2.82 -5.32 17.15
C PHE A 171 -3.23 -4.83 15.76
N ASN A 172 -2.24 -4.52 14.91
CA ASN A 172 -2.44 -4.04 13.55
C ASN A 172 -1.24 -4.40 12.63
N GLN A 173 -0.67 -5.60 12.80
CA GLN A 173 0.50 -6.05 12.03
C GLN A 173 0.11 -6.83 10.77
N LYS A 174 0.94 -6.73 9.73
CA LYS A 174 0.70 -7.36 8.43
C LYS A 174 0.86 -8.87 8.54
N ILE A 175 -0.23 -9.59 8.30
CA ILE A 175 -0.32 -11.05 8.35
C ILE A 175 -0.88 -11.63 7.05
N SER A 176 -0.81 -10.87 5.94
CA SER A 176 -1.26 -11.29 4.61
C SER A 176 -0.56 -12.55 4.11
N ASP A 177 0.68 -12.78 4.58
CA ASP A 177 1.57 -13.84 4.09
C ASP A 177 1.38 -15.16 4.87
N TRP A 178 0.53 -15.15 5.91
CA TRP A 178 0.18 -16.35 6.65
C TRP A 178 -0.57 -17.35 5.78
N ASN A 179 -0.06 -18.57 5.70
CA ASN A 179 -0.77 -19.66 5.07
C ASN A 179 -1.79 -20.29 6.04
N ILE A 180 -3.06 -19.91 5.90
CA ILE A 180 -4.15 -20.43 6.75
C ILE A 180 -4.95 -21.58 6.10
N SER A 181 -4.48 -22.19 5.00
CA SER A 181 -5.25 -23.21 4.27
C SER A 181 -5.61 -24.45 5.10
N SER A 182 -4.91 -24.68 6.21
CA SER A 182 -5.16 -25.79 7.15
C SER A 182 -6.15 -25.44 8.27
N VAL A 183 -6.54 -24.17 8.39
CA VAL A 183 -7.37 -23.69 9.50
C VAL A 183 -8.83 -24.03 9.26
N VAL A 184 -9.46 -24.66 10.27
CA VAL A 184 -10.86 -25.09 10.21
C VAL A 184 -11.80 -24.09 10.89
N SER A 185 -11.30 -23.33 11.87
CA SER A 185 -12.10 -22.38 12.64
C SER A 185 -11.39 -21.03 12.79
N LEU A 186 -12.08 -19.96 12.36
CA LEU A 186 -11.67 -18.56 12.52
C LEU A 186 -12.52 -17.83 13.57
N GLU A 187 -13.32 -18.56 14.34
CA GLU A 187 -14.26 -17.98 15.30
C GLU A 187 -13.57 -16.97 16.23
N HIS A 188 -14.18 -15.78 16.37
CA HIS A 188 -13.71 -14.70 17.22
C HIS A 188 -12.29 -14.15 16.92
N LEU A 189 -11.66 -14.51 15.80
CA LEU A 189 -10.24 -14.22 15.54
C LEU A 189 -9.83 -12.77 15.83
N PHE A 190 -10.59 -11.79 15.34
CA PHE A 190 -10.38 -10.35 15.55
C PHE A 190 -11.52 -9.69 16.34
N ASN A 191 -12.30 -10.45 17.10
CA ASN A 191 -13.41 -9.91 17.90
C ASN A 191 -12.88 -8.87 18.91
N GLY A 192 -13.19 -7.59 18.72
CA GLY A 192 -12.71 -6.49 19.55
C GLY A 192 -11.26 -6.06 19.30
N ALA A 193 -10.61 -6.53 18.23
CA ALA A 193 -9.31 -6.03 17.78
C ALA A 193 -9.50 -4.66 17.08
N SER A 194 -9.82 -3.63 17.87
CA SER A 194 -10.33 -2.35 17.37
C SER A 194 -9.43 -1.60 16.40
N SER A 195 -8.10 -1.82 16.46
CA SER A 195 -7.12 -1.17 15.58
C SER A 195 -6.79 -1.95 14.32
N PHE A 196 -7.21 -3.22 14.22
CA PHE A 196 -6.81 -4.10 13.11
C PHE A 196 -7.46 -3.66 11.80
N ASN A 197 -6.63 -3.37 10.79
CA ASN A 197 -7.06 -2.95 9.45
C ASN A 197 -6.03 -3.35 8.37
N GLN A 198 -5.45 -4.55 8.49
CA GLN A 198 -4.45 -5.06 7.53
C GLN A 198 -5.08 -5.98 6.48
N GLY A 199 -4.57 -5.91 5.25
CA GLY A 199 -5.04 -6.71 4.13
C GLY A 199 -4.86 -8.21 4.37
N ILE A 200 -5.90 -8.98 4.08
CA ILE A 200 -6.01 -10.43 4.30
C ILE A 200 -6.82 -11.10 3.17
N ASP A 201 -6.93 -10.42 2.03
CA ASP A 201 -7.60 -10.89 0.82
C ASP A 201 -6.93 -12.14 0.21
N SER A 202 -5.63 -12.30 0.45
CA SER A 202 -4.81 -13.43 -0.01
C SER A 202 -5.04 -14.75 0.74
N TRP A 203 -5.78 -14.74 1.84
CA TRP A 203 -5.98 -15.92 2.68
C TRP A 203 -6.85 -16.98 2.01
N ASP A 204 -6.38 -18.23 1.99
CA ASP A 204 -7.19 -19.38 1.58
C ASP A 204 -8.10 -19.84 2.73
N THR A 205 -9.35 -19.34 2.73
CA THR A 205 -10.37 -19.70 3.73
C THR A 205 -11.18 -20.95 3.35
N SER A 206 -10.81 -21.68 2.29
CA SER A 206 -11.64 -22.76 1.72
C SER A 206 -11.86 -23.98 2.64
N ASN A 207 -11.11 -24.07 3.75
CA ASN A 207 -11.29 -25.09 4.79
C ASN A 207 -12.05 -24.61 6.04
N ALA A 208 -12.30 -23.30 6.18
CA ALA A 208 -13.03 -22.78 7.32
C ALA A 208 -14.51 -23.22 7.29
N SER A 209 -15.00 -23.78 8.38
CA SER A 209 -16.41 -24.18 8.52
C SER A 209 -17.24 -23.21 9.37
N SER A 210 -16.58 -22.34 10.14
CA SER A 210 -17.23 -21.36 11.03
C SER A 210 -16.49 -20.03 11.02
N MET A 211 -17.25 -18.94 10.83
CA MET A 211 -16.78 -17.55 10.85
C MET A 211 -17.63 -16.70 11.82
N LEU A 212 -17.97 -17.29 12.97
CA LEU A 212 -18.69 -16.62 14.04
C LEU A 212 -17.84 -15.48 14.64
N ASN A 213 -18.42 -14.28 14.77
CA ASN A 213 -17.81 -13.12 15.46
C ASN A 213 -16.41 -12.70 14.95
N VAL A 214 -15.97 -13.06 13.73
CA VAL A 214 -14.57 -12.86 13.28
C VAL A 214 -14.10 -11.41 13.45
N PHE A 215 -14.88 -10.44 12.99
CA PHE A 215 -14.59 -9.01 13.05
C PHE A 215 -15.58 -8.24 13.93
N ARG A 216 -16.27 -8.92 14.84
CA ARG A 216 -17.19 -8.25 15.76
C ARG A 216 -16.44 -7.17 16.55
N ASN A 217 -16.94 -5.94 16.63
CA ASN A 217 -16.28 -4.80 17.27
C ASN A 217 -14.85 -4.46 16.72
N ALA A 218 -14.45 -4.97 15.55
CA ALA A 218 -13.21 -4.56 14.90
C ALA A 218 -13.42 -3.20 14.19
N SER A 219 -13.54 -2.13 14.98
CA SER A 219 -14.05 -0.82 14.55
C SER A 219 -13.30 -0.19 13.37
N SER A 220 -12.00 -0.49 13.21
CA SER A 220 -11.18 0.06 12.11
C SER A 220 -11.15 -0.81 10.86
N PHE A 221 -11.65 -2.06 10.92
CA PHE A 221 -11.50 -3.01 9.82
C PHE A 221 -12.36 -2.62 8.61
N ASN A 222 -11.71 -2.40 7.46
CA ASN A 222 -12.36 -2.11 6.18
C ASN A 222 -11.53 -2.63 4.98
N GLN A 223 -10.86 -3.77 5.13
CA GLN A 223 -10.06 -4.36 4.07
C GLN A 223 -10.87 -5.31 3.20
N ASP A 224 -10.49 -5.42 1.93
CA ASP A 224 -11.16 -6.30 0.97
C ASP A 224 -11.10 -7.77 1.44
N VAL A 225 -12.26 -8.43 1.43
CA VAL A 225 -12.44 -9.86 1.74
C VAL A 225 -13.31 -10.56 0.69
N SER A 226 -13.55 -9.90 -0.45
CA SER A 226 -14.37 -10.43 -1.55
C SER A 226 -13.81 -11.74 -2.12
N GLY A 227 -12.48 -11.91 -2.09
CA GLY A 227 -11.78 -13.10 -2.54
C GLY A 227 -11.89 -14.33 -1.62
N TRP A 228 -12.44 -14.20 -0.41
CA TRP A 228 -12.55 -15.32 0.53
C TRP A 228 -13.48 -16.41 0.01
N ASN A 229 -13.02 -17.66 0.08
CA ASN A 229 -13.85 -18.83 -0.18
C ASN A 229 -14.62 -19.22 1.09
N VAL A 230 -15.90 -18.89 1.12
CA VAL A 230 -16.80 -19.19 2.25
C VAL A 230 -17.76 -20.36 1.98
N SER A 231 -17.53 -21.15 0.92
CA SER A 231 -18.49 -22.16 0.47
C SER A 231 -18.77 -23.30 1.45
N LYS A 232 -17.92 -23.46 2.48
CA LYS A 232 -18.08 -24.45 3.56
C LYS A 232 -18.54 -23.84 4.89
N VAL A 233 -18.67 -22.51 4.97
CA VAL A 233 -19.03 -21.82 6.20
C VAL A 233 -20.51 -22.05 6.49
N VAL A 234 -20.82 -22.51 7.69
CA VAL A 234 -22.20 -22.81 8.12
C VAL A 234 -22.81 -21.65 8.92
N SER A 235 -21.99 -20.87 9.62
CA SER A 235 -22.43 -19.73 10.43
C SER A 235 -21.53 -18.51 10.22
N MET A 236 -22.18 -17.37 9.97
CA MET A 236 -21.59 -16.02 9.89
C MET A 236 -22.19 -15.09 10.95
N GLU A 237 -22.78 -15.65 12.00
CA GLU A 237 -23.40 -14.87 13.07
C GLU A 237 -22.41 -13.85 13.65
N ASN A 238 -22.88 -12.61 13.77
CA ASN A 238 -22.15 -11.45 14.27
C ASN A 238 -20.81 -11.16 13.55
N MET A 239 -20.55 -11.69 12.35
CA MET A 239 -19.22 -11.64 11.72
C MET A 239 -18.64 -10.22 11.64
N PHE A 240 -19.45 -9.22 11.28
CA PHE A 240 -19.09 -7.79 11.21
C PHE A 240 -19.96 -6.92 12.13
N LEU A 241 -20.56 -7.51 13.17
CA LEU A 241 -21.37 -6.77 14.15
C LEU A 241 -20.51 -5.68 14.79
N ASP A 242 -20.95 -4.41 14.76
CA ASP A 242 -20.19 -3.27 15.29
C ASP A 242 -18.82 -3.02 14.63
N ALA A 243 -18.55 -3.59 13.45
CA ALA A 243 -17.40 -3.23 12.61
C ALA A 243 -17.68 -1.89 11.91
N SER A 244 -17.60 -0.79 12.67
CA SER A 244 -18.10 0.53 12.29
C SER A 244 -17.45 1.17 11.06
N SER A 245 -16.33 0.63 10.55
CA SER A 245 -15.70 1.09 9.31
C SER A 245 -15.94 0.16 8.12
N PHE A 246 -16.51 -1.03 8.33
CA PHE A 246 -16.63 -2.06 7.29
C PHE A 246 -17.65 -1.65 6.22
N ASN A 247 -17.17 -1.45 4.98
CA ASN A 247 -17.95 -1.07 3.80
C ASN A 247 -17.45 -1.78 2.54
N GLN A 248 -17.21 -3.09 2.61
CA GLN A 248 -16.74 -3.87 1.46
C GLN A 248 -17.88 -4.58 0.74
N ASN A 249 -17.70 -4.82 -0.55
CA ASN A 249 -18.60 -5.65 -1.33
C ASN A 249 -18.28 -7.14 -1.10
N ILE A 250 -19.26 -7.89 -0.59
CA ILE A 250 -19.16 -9.34 -0.37
C ILE A 250 -20.16 -10.12 -1.23
N SER A 251 -20.75 -9.48 -2.25
CA SER A 251 -21.80 -10.08 -3.09
C SER A 251 -21.40 -11.38 -3.77
N ASP A 252 -20.10 -11.58 -3.98
CA ASP A 252 -19.54 -12.70 -4.75
C ASP A 252 -19.31 -13.96 -3.91
N TRP A 253 -19.52 -13.88 -2.59
CA TRP A 253 -19.41 -15.01 -1.69
C TRP A 253 -20.44 -16.09 -1.99
N ASN A 254 -19.99 -17.34 -2.06
CA ASN A 254 -20.89 -18.49 -2.14
C ASN A 254 -21.46 -18.83 -0.75
N ILE A 255 -22.65 -18.32 -0.47
CA ILE A 255 -23.32 -18.49 0.83
C ILE A 255 -24.21 -19.73 0.95
N SER A 256 -24.24 -20.62 -0.04
CA SER A 256 -25.20 -21.75 -0.11
C SER A 256 -25.17 -22.76 1.05
N SER A 257 -24.13 -22.74 1.90
CA SER A 257 -24.02 -23.58 3.10
C SER A 257 -24.34 -22.84 4.40
N VAL A 258 -24.52 -21.51 4.34
CA VAL A 258 -24.73 -20.67 5.52
C VAL A 258 -26.19 -20.78 5.95
N ILE A 259 -26.43 -21.11 7.22
CA ILE A 259 -27.78 -21.22 7.79
C ILE A 259 -28.02 -20.19 8.91
N ASN A 260 -27.00 -19.40 9.25
CA ASN A 260 -27.09 -18.40 10.32
C ASN A 260 -26.32 -17.13 9.97
N PHE A 261 -27.07 -16.08 9.64
CA PHE A 261 -26.60 -14.72 9.36
C PHE A 261 -26.92 -13.74 10.50
N SER A 262 -27.32 -14.22 11.68
CA SER A 262 -27.83 -13.37 12.76
C SER A 262 -26.87 -12.22 13.06
N TYR A 263 -27.37 -10.99 12.91
CA TYR A 263 -26.63 -9.74 13.16
C TYR A 263 -25.30 -9.60 12.41
N MET A 264 -25.09 -10.33 11.31
CA MET A 264 -23.82 -10.37 10.58
C MET A 264 -23.28 -8.98 10.22
N LEU A 265 -24.14 -8.07 9.75
CA LEU A 265 -23.79 -6.73 9.24
C LEU A 265 -24.40 -5.59 10.07
N ASP A 266 -24.98 -5.89 11.23
CA ASP A 266 -25.61 -4.88 12.09
C ASP A 266 -24.56 -3.89 12.62
N ARG A 267 -24.89 -2.59 12.57
CA ARG A 267 -24.01 -1.49 13.02
C ARG A 267 -22.63 -1.44 12.32
N SER A 268 -22.56 -2.00 11.11
CA SER A 268 -21.45 -1.79 10.15
C SER A 268 -21.71 -0.56 9.26
N ALA A 269 -20.69 -0.13 8.50
CA ALA A 269 -20.77 1.02 7.59
C ALA A 269 -21.11 0.64 6.14
N VAL A 270 -21.75 -0.52 5.91
CA VAL A 270 -22.12 -0.97 4.56
C VAL A 270 -23.00 0.08 3.88
N SER A 271 -22.46 0.68 2.83
CA SER A 271 -23.12 1.68 1.98
C SER A 271 -24.33 1.08 1.27
N ASP A 272 -25.26 1.93 0.86
CA ASP A 272 -26.48 1.48 0.17
C ASP A 272 -26.15 0.76 -1.15
N VAL A 273 -25.08 1.17 -1.84
CA VAL A 273 -24.52 0.47 -3.00
C VAL A 273 -24.20 -1.00 -2.68
N ASN A 274 -23.39 -1.21 -1.64
CA ASN A 274 -22.99 -2.55 -1.24
C ASN A 274 -24.18 -3.34 -0.71
N LYS A 275 -25.12 -2.70 0.01
CA LYS A 275 -26.38 -3.34 0.42
C LYS A 275 -27.16 -3.85 -0.79
N GLY A 276 -27.28 -3.06 -1.85
CA GLY A 276 -27.95 -3.43 -3.10
C GLY A 276 -27.29 -4.62 -3.81
N LEU A 277 -25.97 -4.58 -3.95
CA LEU A 277 -25.18 -5.66 -4.55
C LEU A 277 -25.31 -6.97 -3.76
N ILE A 278 -25.18 -6.90 -2.43
CA ILE A 278 -25.33 -8.05 -1.53
C ILE A 278 -26.77 -8.58 -1.60
N HIS A 279 -27.78 -7.69 -1.57
CA HIS A 279 -29.17 -8.11 -1.65
C HIS A 279 -29.45 -8.88 -2.95
N LYS A 280 -28.92 -8.41 -4.08
CA LYS A 280 -29.10 -9.06 -5.38
C LYS A 280 -28.64 -10.51 -5.40
N THR A 281 -27.57 -10.86 -4.67
CA THR A 281 -27.02 -12.21 -4.66
C THR A 281 -27.49 -13.05 -3.47
N PHE A 282 -27.66 -12.45 -2.28
CA PHE A 282 -27.94 -13.19 -1.04
C PHE A 282 -29.43 -13.35 -0.77
N SER A 283 -30.31 -12.49 -1.33
CA SER A 283 -31.76 -12.53 -1.05
C SER A 283 -32.49 -13.80 -1.49
N SER A 284 -31.87 -14.64 -2.33
CA SER A 284 -32.42 -15.94 -2.69
C SER A 284 -32.29 -16.98 -1.56
N ASP A 285 -31.41 -16.73 -0.58
CA ASP A 285 -31.25 -17.58 0.59
C ASP A 285 -32.38 -17.32 1.60
N SER A 286 -33.03 -18.38 2.07
CA SER A 286 -34.16 -18.27 2.99
C SER A 286 -33.76 -17.80 4.40
N ASP A 287 -32.50 -17.97 4.77
CA ASP A 287 -31.96 -17.57 6.08
C ASP A 287 -31.40 -16.13 6.07
N TRP A 288 -31.37 -15.45 4.91
CA TRP A 288 -30.93 -14.07 4.78
C TRP A 288 -31.90 -13.08 5.48
N PRO A 289 -31.46 -12.35 6.53
CA PRO A 289 -32.37 -11.59 7.40
C PRO A 289 -32.55 -10.13 6.95
N TYR A 290 -31.77 -9.65 5.98
CA TYR A 290 -31.73 -8.24 5.60
C TYR A 290 -32.65 -7.93 4.41
N ASN A 291 -33.71 -7.17 4.67
CA ASN A 291 -34.56 -6.63 3.61
C ASN A 291 -33.95 -5.35 3.02
N TRP A 292 -33.04 -5.53 2.06
CA TRP A 292 -32.30 -4.47 1.38
C TRP A 292 -32.74 -4.27 -0.06
N GLY A 293 -33.90 -4.78 -0.46
CA GLY A 293 -34.42 -4.66 -1.82
C GLY A 293 -34.62 -3.22 -2.27
N ILE A 294 -34.85 -2.30 -1.33
CA ILE A 294 -34.96 -0.86 -1.61
C ILE A 294 -33.64 -0.22 -2.08
N TYR A 295 -32.51 -0.90 -1.87
CA TYR A 295 -31.19 -0.44 -2.30
C TYR A 295 -30.71 -1.17 -3.56
N ALA A 296 -31.47 -2.14 -4.07
CA ALA A 296 -31.13 -2.82 -5.29
C ALA A 296 -31.35 -1.86 -6.47
N ASN A 297 -30.27 -1.52 -7.16
CA ASN A 297 -30.29 -0.57 -8.26
C ASN A 297 -31.24 -1.02 -9.39
N THR A 298 -32.16 -0.15 -9.78
CA THR A 298 -33.20 -0.39 -10.79
C THR A 298 -32.96 0.50 -11.99
N ASN A 299 -33.17 -0.01 -13.20
CA ASN A 299 -33.02 0.85 -14.39
C ASN A 299 -34.00 2.04 -14.33
N PRO A 300 -33.56 3.25 -14.72
CA PRO A 300 -34.46 4.34 -14.99
C PRO A 300 -35.51 3.93 -16.04
N VAL A 301 -36.71 4.50 -15.95
CA VAL A 301 -37.86 4.21 -16.82
C VAL A 301 -38.48 5.50 -17.36
N GLU A 302 -39.34 5.36 -18.38
CA GLU A 302 -40.11 6.48 -18.93
C GLU A 302 -39.26 7.65 -19.45
N LEU A 303 -38.19 7.35 -20.20
CA LEU A 303 -37.39 8.35 -20.89
C LEU A 303 -38.23 9.04 -21.98
N ASN A 304 -38.53 10.32 -21.77
CA ASN A 304 -39.40 11.11 -22.64
C ASN A 304 -38.82 12.51 -22.92
N ALA A 305 -39.15 13.07 -24.08
CA ALA A 305 -38.96 14.49 -24.33
C ALA A 305 -40.08 15.29 -23.61
N SER A 306 -39.72 16.34 -22.88
CA SER A 306 -40.68 17.13 -22.09
C SER A 306 -41.68 17.90 -22.96
N THR A 307 -41.31 18.18 -24.21
CA THR A 307 -42.15 18.79 -25.25
C THR A 307 -41.80 18.17 -26.60
N PRO A 308 -42.67 18.27 -27.63
CA PRO A 308 -42.30 17.87 -28.98
C PRO A 308 -41.02 18.58 -29.43
N LEU A 309 -40.01 17.80 -29.84
CA LEU A 309 -38.72 18.34 -30.27
C LEU A 309 -38.90 18.97 -31.66
N THR A 310 -38.86 20.30 -31.72
CA THR A 310 -39.06 21.06 -32.96
C THR A 310 -38.01 22.14 -33.06
N ILE A 311 -37.53 22.40 -34.29
CA ILE A 311 -36.56 23.44 -34.59
C ILE A 311 -37.09 24.26 -35.74
N VAL A 312 -37.08 25.57 -35.59
CA VAL A 312 -37.31 26.49 -36.71
C VAL A 312 -36.03 26.56 -37.53
N GLU A 313 -36.12 26.55 -38.86
CA GLU A 313 -34.95 26.73 -39.70
C GLU A 313 -34.22 28.06 -39.48
N GLY A 314 -32.95 28.14 -39.90
CA GLY A 314 -32.12 29.34 -39.77
C GLY A 314 -31.73 29.70 -38.34
N GLN A 315 -32.10 28.89 -37.34
CA GLN A 315 -31.69 29.10 -35.95
C GLN A 315 -30.18 28.83 -35.77
N LEU A 316 -29.52 29.67 -34.96
CA LEU A 316 -28.09 29.58 -34.70
C LEU A 316 -27.72 28.26 -34.00
N ILE A 317 -26.44 27.86 -34.11
CA ILE A 317 -25.86 26.76 -33.33
C ILE A 317 -26.02 27.07 -31.83
N GLY A 318 -26.39 26.06 -31.04
CA GLY A 318 -26.66 26.18 -29.61
C GLY A 318 -28.11 26.52 -29.25
N SER A 319 -28.96 26.71 -30.26
CA SER A 319 -30.40 26.95 -30.07
C SER A 319 -31.07 25.78 -29.33
N LEU A 320 -31.95 26.10 -28.38
CA LEU A 320 -32.67 25.11 -27.58
C LEU A 320 -33.66 24.33 -28.46
N VAL A 321 -33.55 23.00 -28.44
CA VAL A 321 -34.47 22.09 -29.16
C VAL A 321 -35.52 21.52 -28.21
N GLY A 322 -35.12 21.21 -26.99
CA GLY A 322 -36.00 20.67 -25.97
C GLY A 322 -35.23 20.12 -24.78
N THR A 323 -35.95 19.49 -23.86
CA THR A 323 -35.40 18.84 -22.68
C THR A 323 -35.92 17.41 -22.57
N PHE A 324 -35.14 16.55 -21.95
CA PHE A 324 -35.53 15.19 -21.59
C PHE A 324 -35.84 15.06 -20.10
N SER A 325 -36.74 14.14 -19.80
CA SER A 325 -37.07 13.73 -18.44
C SER A 325 -37.14 12.22 -18.38
N VAL A 326 -36.76 11.65 -17.25
CA VAL A 326 -36.84 10.22 -16.95
C VAL A 326 -37.33 10.06 -15.52
N VAL A 327 -37.94 8.92 -15.22
CA VAL A 327 -38.34 8.55 -13.86
C VAL A 327 -37.42 7.44 -13.40
N ASP A 328 -36.73 7.64 -12.29
CA ASP A 328 -35.97 6.57 -11.66
C ASP A 328 -36.78 5.96 -10.50
N PRO A 329 -36.97 4.62 -10.47
CA PRO A 329 -37.57 3.96 -9.32
C PRO A 329 -36.76 4.10 -8.02
N ASP A 330 -35.46 4.36 -8.11
CA ASP A 330 -34.57 4.45 -6.96
C ASP A 330 -34.65 5.82 -6.27
N VAL A 331 -34.64 5.81 -4.94
CA VAL A 331 -34.85 7.03 -4.15
C VAL A 331 -33.62 7.95 -4.26
N ASN A 332 -33.84 9.18 -4.70
CA ASN A 332 -32.81 10.23 -4.88
C ASN A 332 -31.77 9.91 -5.96
N ALA A 333 -32.10 9.09 -6.97
CA ALA A 333 -31.22 8.80 -8.09
C ALA A 333 -30.78 10.09 -8.83
N SER A 334 -29.53 10.12 -9.26
CA SER A 334 -28.92 11.19 -10.03
C SER A 334 -28.77 10.77 -11.49
N ILE A 335 -29.56 11.41 -12.36
CA ILE A 335 -29.63 11.06 -13.78
C ILE A 335 -28.66 11.87 -14.63
N HIS A 336 -27.96 11.16 -15.51
CA HIS A 336 -27.11 11.72 -16.56
C HIS A 336 -27.61 11.31 -17.95
N PHE A 337 -27.69 12.26 -18.87
CA PHE A 337 -28.11 12.02 -20.26
C PHE A 337 -26.93 12.06 -21.24
N ASP A 338 -26.92 11.15 -22.23
CA ASP A 338 -26.00 11.21 -23.38
C ASP A 338 -26.71 10.90 -24.70
N LEU A 339 -26.16 11.39 -25.81
CA LEU A 339 -26.46 10.85 -27.15
C LEU A 339 -25.64 9.58 -27.35
N VAL A 340 -26.29 8.52 -27.84
CA VAL A 340 -25.66 7.21 -28.04
C VAL A 340 -25.93 6.66 -29.44
N ASP A 341 -24.97 5.95 -30.01
CA ASP A 341 -25.14 5.33 -31.33
C ASP A 341 -26.10 4.13 -31.27
N GLY A 342 -26.88 3.92 -32.33
CA GLY A 342 -27.78 2.77 -32.45
C GLY A 342 -28.91 3.01 -33.45
N ASN A 343 -29.94 2.16 -33.40
CA ASN A 343 -31.10 2.36 -34.28
C ASN A 343 -31.81 3.68 -33.95
N GLY A 344 -31.98 4.54 -34.96
CA GLY A 344 -32.58 5.88 -34.82
C GLY A 344 -31.64 6.96 -34.30
N SER A 345 -30.32 6.83 -34.52
CA SER A 345 -29.30 7.79 -34.11
C SER A 345 -28.65 8.56 -35.27
N ASP A 346 -29.27 8.52 -36.46
CA ASP A 346 -28.68 8.98 -37.72
C ASP A 346 -28.30 10.48 -37.68
N SER A 347 -29.06 11.27 -36.93
CA SER A 347 -28.88 12.70 -36.79
C SER A 347 -28.14 13.10 -35.50
N ASN A 348 -27.64 12.17 -34.68
CA ASN A 348 -27.00 12.50 -33.38
C ASN A 348 -25.91 13.57 -33.50
N HIS A 349 -25.13 13.55 -34.59
CA HIS A 349 -24.01 14.46 -34.84
C HIS A 349 -24.44 15.91 -35.13
N GLU A 350 -25.73 16.15 -35.38
CA GLU A 350 -26.31 17.46 -35.65
C GLU A 350 -26.79 18.16 -34.36
N PHE A 351 -26.66 17.48 -33.21
CA PHE A 351 -27.12 17.95 -31.91
C PHE A 351 -26.03 17.82 -30.83
N SER A 352 -26.20 18.59 -29.77
CA SER A 352 -25.48 18.44 -28.51
C SER A 352 -26.48 18.25 -27.38
N LEU A 353 -26.19 17.33 -26.46
CA LEU A 353 -27.02 17.06 -25.28
C LEU A 353 -26.18 17.28 -24.03
N ASP A 354 -26.64 18.15 -23.13
CA ASP A 354 -26.00 18.32 -21.83
C ASP A 354 -26.39 17.21 -20.84
N THR A 355 -25.60 17.07 -19.77
CA THR A 355 -25.79 16.00 -18.77
C THR A 355 -27.11 16.09 -18.02
N ASN A 356 -27.77 17.25 -18.03
CA ASN A 356 -29.06 17.50 -17.38
C ASN A 356 -30.25 17.27 -18.32
N GLY A 357 -30.00 16.84 -19.56
CA GLY A 357 -31.03 16.48 -20.52
C GLY A 357 -31.48 17.61 -21.44
N THR A 358 -30.76 18.73 -21.55
CA THR A 358 -31.09 19.81 -22.49
C THR A 358 -30.46 19.55 -23.86
N LEU A 359 -31.30 19.43 -24.88
CA LEU A 359 -30.88 19.24 -26.27
C LEU A 359 -30.76 20.58 -26.99
N ARG A 360 -29.64 20.77 -27.70
CA ARG A 360 -29.34 21.97 -28.48
C ARG A 360 -28.85 21.61 -29.89
N THR A 361 -29.05 22.53 -30.83
CA THR A 361 -28.53 22.39 -32.20
C THR A 361 -27.00 22.46 -32.19
N ALA A 362 -26.32 21.58 -32.94
CA ALA A 362 -24.88 21.67 -33.20
C ALA A 362 -24.57 22.25 -34.58
N VAL A 363 -25.58 22.35 -35.44
CA VAL A 363 -25.53 22.91 -36.80
C VAL A 363 -26.69 23.90 -37.00
N VAL A 364 -26.66 24.64 -38.11
CA VAL A 364 -27.79 25.46 -38.57
C VAL A 364 -28.59 24.59 -39.56
N PHE A 365 -29.89 24.45 -39.31
CA PHE A 365 -30.80 23.69 -40.17
C PHE A 365 -31.44 24.61 -41.22
N ASP A 366 -31.55 24.10 -42.44
CA ASP A 366 -32.14 24.75 -43.61
C ASP A 366 -33.23 23.82 -44.13
N TYR A 367 -34.50 24.26 -44.15
CA TYR A 367 -35.63 23.39 -44.46
C TYR A 367 -35.60 22.96 -45.94
N GLU A 368 -35.17 23.85 -46.82
CA GLU A 368 -35.08 23.67 -48.28
C GLU A 368 -33.69 23.20 -48.76
N GLY A 369 -32.75 23.00 -47.83
CA GLY A 369 -31.35 22.69 -48.13
C GLY A 369 -31.10 21.29 -48.72
N GLU A 370 -29.87 21.08 -49.23
CA GLU A 370 -29.42 19.87 -49.97
C GLU A 370 -29.50 18.53 -49.20
N ASN A 371 -29.86 18.56 -47.92
CA ASN A 371 -30.06 17.36 -47.09
C ASN A 371 -31.52 16.88 -47.04
N SER A 372 -32.47 17.57 -47.66
CA SER A 372 -33.87 17.16 -47.65
C SER A 372 -34.23 16.35 -48.90
N ASP A 373 -34.51 15.06 -48.71
CA ASP A 373 -35.45 14.32 -49.58
C ASP A 373 -36.90 14.83 -49.36
N ASN A 374 -37.09 16.12 -49.08
CA ASN A 374 -38.30 16.74 -48.51
C ASN A 374 -38.78 16.09 -47.19
N ASP A 375 -37.90 15.44 -46.43
CA ASP A 375 -38.23 14.90 -45.10
C ASP A 375 -37.68 15.84 -44.00
N PRO A 376 -38.54 16.58 -43.29
CA PRO A 376 -38.13 17.48 -42.21
C PRO A 376 -37.89 16.75 -40.89
N THR A 377 -37.84 15.40 -40.88
CA THR A 377 -37.67 14.60 -39.67
C THR A 377 -36.23 14.12 -39.47
N LEU A 378 -35.72 14.34 -38.27
CA LEU A 378 -34.40 13.93 -37.81
C LEU A 378 -34.55 12.92 -36.68
N HIS A 379 -33.63 11.96 -36.59
CA HIS A 379 -33.69 10.89 -35.61
C HIS A 379 -32.46 10.90 -34.70
N ILE A 380 -32.71 11.01 -33.39
CA ILE A 380 -31.69 10.98 -32.35
C ILE A 380 -31.96 9.87 -31.36
N ARG A 381 -30.91 9.33 -30.74
CA ARG A 381 -31.01 8.30 -29.72
C ARG A 381 -30.36 8.78 -28.43
N VAL A 382 -31.15 8.79 -27.37
CA VAL A 382 -30.77 9.32 -26.06
C VAL A 382 -30.73 8.20 -25.03
N ARG A 383 -29.71 8.22 -24.19
CA ARG A 383 -29.58 7.38 -23.00
C ARG A 383 -29.73 8.23 -21.75
N ALA A 384 -30.54 7.77 -20.80
CA ALA A 384 -30.51 8.23 -19.42
C ALA A 384 -29.90 7.14 -18.54
N ARG A 385 -28.98 7.50 -17.63
CA ARG A 385 -28.35 6.57 -16.69
C ARG A 385 -28.30 7.16 -15.29
N ASP A 386 -28.42 6.32 -14.27
CA ASP A 386 -28.20 6.68 -12.88
C ASP A 386 -26.71 6.65 -12.47
N GLU A 387 -26.43 6.97 -11.21
CA GLU A 387 -25.09 6.95 -10.60
C GLU A 387 -24.45 5.55 -10.51
N TYR A 388 -25.25 4.50 -10.66
CA TYR A 388 -24.84 3.09 -10.63
C TYR A 388 -24.86 2.46 -12.02
N ASN A 389 -24.95 3.30 -13.06
CA ASN A 389 -24.88 2.96 -14.47
C ASN A 389 -26.01 2.06 -14.99
N ALA A 390 -27.10 1.90 -14.23
CA ALA A 390 -28.32 1.36 -14.83
C ALA A 390 -28.97 2.44 -15.70
N SER A 391 -29.57 2.01 -16.81
CA SER A 391 -29.89 2.93 -17.90
C SER A 391 -31.07 2.48 -18.74
N VAL A 392 -31.63 3.48 -19.45
CA VAL A 392 -32.65 3.33 -20.47
C VAL A 392 -32.27 4.15 -21.68
N GLU A 393 -32.55 3.60 -22.86
CA GLU A 393 -32.30 4.26 -24.13
C GLU A 393 -33.58 4.35 -24.95
N GLN A 394 -33.77 5.47 -25.64
CA GLN A 394 -34.92 5.67 -26.52
C GLN A 394 -34.54 6.55 -27.72
N SER A 395 -35.15 6.25 -28.87
CA SER A 395 -35.06 7.07 -30.08
C SER A 395 -36.16 8.12 -30.11
N PHE A 396 -35.80 9.34 -30.51
CA PHE A 396 -36.69 10.49 -30.63
C PHE A 396 -36.64 11.07 -32.03
N MET A 397 -37.76 11.66 -32.45
CA MET A 397 -37.87 12.41 -33.69
C MET A 397 -37.81 13.90 -33.37
N VAL A 398 -37.01 14.64 -34.15
CA VAL A 398 -36.95 16.10 -34.13
C VAL A 398 -37.48 16.61 -35.47
N LEU A 399 -38.40 17.57 -35.44
CA LEU A 399 -39.03 18.12 -36.65
C LEU A 399 -38.49 19.51 -36.98
N ILE A 400 -38.04 19.72 -38.21
CA ILE A 400 -37.66 21.05 -38.74
C ILE A 400 -38.92 21.77 -39.24
N MET A 401 -39.06 23.04 -38.89
CA MET A 401 -40.20 23.91 -39.23
C MET A 401 -39.77 24.98 -40.26
N ASP A 402 -40.44 24.99 -41.41
CA ASP A 402 -40.33 25.98 -42.48
C ASP A 402 -40.80 27.37 -42.02
N VAL A 403 -40.01 28.40 -42.34
CA VAL A 403 -40.37 29.81 -42.25
C VAL A 403 -40.47 30.41 -43.64
N ASN A 404 -41.67 30.32 -44.21
CA ASN A 404 -42.03 30.86 -45.52
C ASN A 404 -41.57 32.33 -45.71
N VAL A 405 -40.47 32.54 -46.44
CA VAL A 405 -39.90 33.87 -46.70
C VAL A 405 -40.73 34.57 -47.75
N SER A 406 -41.60 35.51 -47.34
CA SER A 406 -42.24 36.42 -48.28
C SER A 406 -41.18 37.35 -48.89
N HIS A 407 -40.75 37.09 -50.12
CA HIS A 407 -39.82 37.95 -50.86
C HIS A 407 -40.37 39.39 -50.96
N PRO A 408 -39.60 40.43 -50.60
CA PRO A 408 -39.93 41.81 -50.94
C PRO A 408 -39.74 42.01 -52.44
N ASN A 409 -40.74 42.61 -53.10
CA ASN A 409 -40.67 43.04 -54.50
C ASN A 409 -39.36 43.79 -54.79
N LEU A 410 -38.48 43.19 -55.61
CA LEU A 410 -37.39 43.91 -56.25
C LEU A 410 -37.97 44.83 -57.34
N PRO A 411 -37.52 46.09 -57.44
CA PRO A 411 -37.97 46.98 -58.50
C PRO A 411 -37.41 46.52 -59.84
N VAL A 412 -38.31 46.36 -60.81
CA VAL A 412 -38.03 46.11 -62.22
C VAL A 412 -37.12 47.21 -62.77
N ASP A 413 -35.96 46.86 -63.31
CA ASP A 413 -35.23 47.70 -64.24
C ASP A 413 -35.32 47.18 -65.68
N GLN A 414 -35.41 48.14 -66.58
CA GLN A 414 -35.66 47.97 -68.00
C GLN A 414 -34.35 47.64 -68.72
N ASN A 415 -34.17 46.37 -69.08
CA ASN A 415 -33.70 45.96 -70.41
C ASN A 415 -33.71 44.43 -70.52
N GLY A 416 -34.74 43.91 -71.17
CA GLY A 416 -34.79 42.49 -71.50
C GLY A 416 -33.73 42.12 -72.54
N THR A 417 -32.86 41.17 -72.20
CA THR A 417 -32.50 40.01 -73.06
C THR A 417 -31.54 39.04 -72.33
N ILE A 418 -32.12 37.89 -71.94
CA ILE A 418 -31.69 36.47 -72.04
C ILE A 418 -30.18 36.15 -72.07
N GLU A 419 -29.72 35.23 -71.20
CA GLU A 419 -29.13 33.95 -71.65
C GLU A 419 -29.06 32.86 -70.56
N HIS A 420 -29.67 31.73 -70.93
CA HIS A 420 -29.50 30.39 -70.37
C HIS A 420 -28.12 29.88 -70.82
N ASN A 421 -27.22 29.46 -69.92
CA ASN A 421 -26.35 28.33 -70.25
C ASN A 421 -25.65 27.69 -69.04
N SER A 422 -26.08 26.47 -68.77
CA SER A 422 -25.27 25.34 -68.33
C SER A 422 -23.97 25.19 -69.14
N SER A 423 -22.83 24.96 -68.49
CA SER A 423 -21.82 23.95 -68.89
C SER A 423 -20.59 23.95 -67.97
N ILE A 424 -20.28 22.76 -67.44
CA ILE A 424 -18.95 22.34 -66.98
C ILE A 424 -18.02 22.23 -68.21
N PRO A 425 -16.68 22.38 -68.08
CA PRO A 425 -15.87 21.15 -68.10
C PRO A 425 -14.60 21.15 -67.20
N ASP A 426 -14.42 19.97 -66.61
CA ASP A 426 -13.22 19.18 -66.26
C ASP A 426 -11.87 19.52 -66.95
N ASN A 427 -10.77 19.50 -66.18
CA ASN A 427 -9.53 18.72 -66.45
C ASN A 427 -8.32 19.16 -65.58
N GLY A 428 -7.65 18.18 -64.95
CA GLY A 428 -6.17 18.10 -64.95
C GLY A 428 -5.40 18.07 -63.62
N LEU A 429 -5.18 16.85 -63.08
CA LEU A 429 -4.06 16.48 -62.18
C LEU A 429 -2.72 16.31 -62.98
N PRO A 430 -1.55 16.05 -62.36
CA PRO A 430 -0.53 16.94 -61.76
C PRO A 430 0.85 16.83 -62.50
N PRO A 431 1.98 17.32 -61.93
CA PRO A 431 3.14 16.41 -61.84
C PRO A 431 3.98 16.50 -60.56
N THR A 432 4.75 15.43 -60.37
CA THR A 432 5.58 14.98 -59.25
C THR A 432 7.03 15.49 -59.22
N VAL A 433 7.52 15.71 -57.98
CA VAL A 433 8.85 15.38 -57.39
C VAL A 433 10.15 15.99 -57.96
N ASP A 434 10.92 16.64 -57.07
CA ASP A 434 12.35 16.33 -56.91
C ASP A 434 12.82 16.50 -55.44
N GLN A 435 13.77 15.66 -55.02
CA GLN A 435 14.35 15.57 -53.68
C GLN A 435 15.81 16.07 -53.65
N ASN A 436 16.20 16.57 -52.47
CA ASN A 436 17.56 16.86 -51.95
C ASN A 436 18.18 18.24 -52.24
N GLU A 437 18.19 19.09 -51.21
CA GLU A 437 19.42 19.73 -50.73
C GLU A 437 19.29 20.11 -49.24
N SER A 438 20.44 20.07 -48.55
CA SER A 438 20.67 20.03 -47.12
C SER A 438 20.71 21.40 -46.41
N LEU A 439 20.36 21.39 -45.12
CA LEU A 439 20.91 22.15 -43.98
C LEU A 439 21.50 23.56 -44.27
N GLU A 440 20.82 24.61 -43.80
CA GLU A 440 21.22 25.41 -42.61
C GLU A 440 20.44 26.73 -42.46
N ASN A 441 20.19 27.06 -41.19
CA ASN A 441 20.03 28.39 -40.60
C ASN A 441 18.69 29.16 -40.71
N ASN A 442 17.90 28.97 -39.64
CA ASN A 442 17.62 29.97 -38.60
C ASN A 442 16.89 31.26 -39.02
N SER A 443 15.62 31.38 -38.62
CA SER A 443 15.10 32.62 -38.01
C SER A 443 13.86 32.33 -37.16
N THR A 444 14.09 32.50 -35.87
CA THR A 444 13.20 32.50 -34.71
C THR A 444 12.12 33.58 -34.76
N LEU A 445 10.89 33.23 -34.38
CA LEU A 445 9.98 34.15 -33.70
C LEU A 445 9.35 33.42 -32.49
N PRO A 446 9.35 34.03 -31.29
CA PRO A 446 8.96 33.38 -30.05
C PRO A 446 7.43 33.39 -29.86
N ILE A 447 6.88 32.27 -29.39
CA ILE A 447 5.54 32.24 -28.79
C ILE A 447 5.76 32.41 -27.29
N THR A 448 5.57 33.63 -26.80
CA THR A 448 5.53 33.92 -25.37
C THR A 448 4.16 33.57 -24.83
N ASN A 449 4.10 32.58 -23.94
CA ASN A 449 3.01 32.42 -22.99
C ASN A 449 3.23 33.43 -21.87
N GLU A 450 2.37 34.44 -21.78
CA GLU A 450 2.17 35.23 -20.56
C GLU A 450 0.79 34.88 -19.98
N PRO A 451 0.64 34.80 -18.64
CA PRO A 451 -0.59 34.41 -17.98
C PRO A 451 -1.61 35.56 -17.99
N ILE A 452 -2.89 35.25 -18.19
CA ILE A 452 -3.97 36.20 -17.93
C ILE A 452 -4.21 36.20 -16.42
N ASP A 453 -3.58 37.16 -15.75
CA ASP A 453 -3.76 37.41 -14.31
C ASP A 453 -5.17 37.92 -14.01
N GLY A 454 -5.72 37.43 -12.90
CA GLY A 454 -7.09 37.62 -12.48
C GLY A 454 -7.37 39.03 -11.98
N ASN A 455 -8.46 39.62 -12.47
CA ASN A 455 -9.28 40.52 -11.66
C ASN A 455 -10.65 40.71 -12.30
N VAL A 456 -11.65 39.98 -11.84
CA VAL A 456 -13.05 40.43 -12.02
C VAL A 456 -13.67 40.50 -10.65
N GLY A 457 -13.71 41.74 -10.15
CA GLY A 457 -14.45 42.12 -8.97
C GLY A 457 -15.94 41.85 -9.15
N LEU A 458 -16.57 41.63 -8.01
CA LEU A 458 -18.00 41.78 -7.73
C LEU A 458 -18.65 42.84 -8.63
N ILE A 459 -19.54 42.45 -9.54
CA ILE A 459 -20.58 43.36 -10.03
C ILE A 459 -21.93 42.61 -10.11
N ASP A 460 -22.75 42.99 -9.15
CA ASP A 460 -24.15 43.37 -9.21
C ASP A 460 -25.03 42.99 -10.40
N ARG A 461 -26.27 42.67 -10.06
CA ARG A 461 -27.37 42.37 -10.96
C ARG A 461 -27.78 43.62 -11.75
N ASN A 462 -28.24 43.37 -12.98
CA ASN A 462 -28.95 44.25 -13.91
C ASN A 462 -28.06 45.03 -14.90
N ASN A 463 -27.84 44.49 -16.11
CA ASN A 463 -28.26 45.19 -17.32
C ASN A 463 -28.28 44.25 -18.54
N THR A 464 -29.31 44.41 -19.35
CA THR A 464 -29.52 43.86 -20.70
C THR A 464 -28.76 44.66 -21.76
N ASP A 465 -28.61 44.03 -22.94
CA ASP A 465 -27.96 44.48 -24.20
C ASP A 465 -26.59 43.80 -24.38
N GLY A 466 -26.27 43.06 -25.44
CA GLY A 466 -26.68 43.14 -26.84
C GLY A 466 -25.38 43.16 -27.68
N ASP A 467 -25.21 42.14 -28.53
CA ASP A 467 -24.12 41.89 -29.49
C ASP A 467 -22.70 41.53 -29.02
N SER A 468 -22.32 40.27 -29.26
CA SER A 468 -21.17 39.97 -30.14
C SER A 468 -21.18 38.51 -30.59
N ASN A 469 -21.42 38.31 -31.89
CA ASN A 469 -21.03 37.10 -32.62
C ASN A 469 -19.51 36.97 -32.58
N GLY A 470 -19.02 36.09 -31.72
CA GLY A 470 -17.67 35.52 -31.80
C GLY A 470 -17.80 34.02 -31.86
N THR A 471 -17.61 33.42 -33.04
CA THR A 471 -17.43 31.98 -33.18
C THR A 471 -16.17 31.60 -32.41
N PHE A 472 -16.33 31.03 -31.22
CA PHE A 472 -15.24 30.40 -30.49
C PHE A 472 -14.88 29.10 -31.22
N PRO A 473 -13.60 28.87 -31.58
CA PRO A 473 -13.19 27.60 -32.17
C PRO A 473 -13.50 26.47 -31.18
N ILE A 474 -14.06 25.36 -31.67
CA ILE A 474 -14.21 24.12 -30.91
C ILE A 474 -12.78 23.67 -30.54
N VAL A 475 -12.37 23.91 -29.30
CA VAL A 475 -11.06 23.48 -28.81
C VAL A 475 -11.15 21.97 -28.59
N GLN A 476 -10.52 21.21 -29.47
CA GLN A 476 -10.44 19.76 -29.32
C GLN A 476 -9.61 19.44 -28.06
N VAL A 477 -10.25 18.83 -27.07
CA VAL A 477 -9.62 18.51 -25.78
C VAL A 477 -8.93 17.14 -25.86
N TYR A 478 -7.67 17.10 -25.46
CA TYR A 478 -6.82 15.92 -25.38
C TYR A 478 -6.39 15.69 -23.94
N ARG A 479 -5.82 14.52 -23.64
CA ARG A 479 -5.15 14.29 -22.35
C ARG A 479 -3.93 15.20 -22.21
N PRO A 480 -3.55 15.59 -20.98
CA PRO A 480 -2.41 16.47 -20.77
C PRO A 480 -1.09 15.78 -21.13
N ILE A 481 0.02 16.51 -21.17
CA ILE A 481 1.35 15.91 -21.37
C ILE A 481 2.29 16.36 -20.26
N PRO A 482 2.58 15.50 -19.26
CA PRO A 482 3.55 15.80 -18.22
C PRO A 482 4.96 15.37 -18.61
N GLU A 483 5.95 16.17 -18.23
CA GLU A 483 7.37 15.85 -18.24
C GLU A 483 7.87 15.61 -16.81
N THR A 484 8.72 14.60 -16.66
CA THR A 484 9.37 14.27 -15.39
C THR A 484 10.74 14.93 -15.31
N LEU A 485 10.92 15.84 -14.35
CA LEU A 485 12.16 16.57 -14.14
C LEU A 485 13.08 15.84 -13.15
N ASP A 486 14.33 16.30 -13.06
CA ASP A 486 15.27 15.76 -12.07
C ASP A 486 14.89 16.20 -10.66
N PHE A 487 15.08 15.28 -9.72
CA PHE A 487 14.88 15.55 -8.30
C PHE A 487 16.00 16.43 -7.74
N VAL A 488 15.69 17.14 -6.67
CA VAL A 488 16.68 17.82 -5.83
C VAL A 488 16.70 17.10 -4.49
N ALA A 489 17.86 16.59 -4.09
CA ALA A 489 18.04 16.03 -2.76
C ALA A 489 18.12 17.19 -1.74
N ASP A 490 17.39 17.06 -0.64
CA ASP A 490 17.42 17.99 0.49
C ASP A 490 17.98 17.26 1.74
N ALA A 491 18.02 17.93 2.88
CA ALA A 491 18.44 17.34 4.16
C ALA A 491 17.50 16.18 4.60
N ASP A 492 18.00 15.30 5.46
CA ASP A 492 17.20 14.26 6.15
C ASP A 492 16.49 13.26 5.21
N ASN A 493 17.17 12.78 4.17
CA ASN A 493 16.65 11.76 3.23
C ASN A 493 15.31 12.17 2.58
N THR A 494 15.15 13.46 2.31
CA THR A 494 14.00 14.01 1.60
C THR A 494 14.38 14.42 0.17
N TYR A 495 13.46 14.17 -0.76
CA TYR A 495 13.67 14.40 -2.19
C TYR A 495 12.54 15.25 -2.73
N LEU A 496 12.89 16.43 -3.25
CA LEU A 496 11.96 17.27 -3.98
C LEU A 496 11.91 16.77 -5.43
N ILE A 497 10.90 15.95 -5.75
CA ILE A 497 10.69 15.48 -7.11
C ILE A 497 9.85 16.50 -7.87
N ARG A 498 10.28 16.83 -9.08
CA ARG A 498 9.67 17.88 -9.90
C ARG A 498 9.07 17.30 -11.17
N GLY A 499 8.01 17.94 -11.63
CA GLY A 499 7.39 17.68 -12.92
C GLY A 499 6.94 18.99 -13.54
N ARG A 500 6.64 18.95 -14.84
CA ARG A 500 5.98 20.08 -15.50
C ARG A 500 4.95 19.59 -16.48
N VAL A 501 3.82 20.27 -16.56
CA VAL A 501 2.79 20.02 -17.56
C VAL A 501 3.16 20.85 -18.80
N LEU A 502 3.52 20.16 -19.89
CA LEU A 502 3.89 20.79 -21.17
C LEU A 502 2.66 21.35 -21.91
N THR A 503 1.52 20.69 -21.74
CA THR A 503 0.21 21.12 -22.24
C THR A 503 -0.88 20.47 -21.38
N ASP A 504 -1.95 21.23 -21.13
CA ASP A 504 -3.15 20.77 -20.44
C ASP A 504 -4.10 20.01 -21.38
N GLY A 505 -3.81 20.01 -22.69
CA GLY A 505 -4.62 19.38 -23.71
C GLY A 505 -5.89 20.15 -24.04
N GLY A 506 -6.00 21.43 -23.67
CA GLY A 506 -7.19 22.25 -23.94
C GLY A 506 -8.30 22.15 -22.88
N SER A 507 -8.02 21.49 -21.74
CA SER A 507 -8.89 21.45 -20.55
C SER A 507 -8.04 21.66 -19.29
N PRO A 508 -8.57 22.33 -18.25
CA PRO A 508 -7.88 22.53 -16.98
C PRO A 508 -7.34 21.22 -16.38
N ILE A 509 -6.16 21.30 -15.76
CA ILE A 509 -5.56 20.19 -15.02
C ILE A 509 -6.33 20.00 -13.72
N LEU A 510 -6.95 18.84 -13.55
CA LEU A 510 -7.66 18.44 -12.34
C LEU A 510 -6.70 17.91 -11.27
N GLU A 511 -5.59 17.29 -11.69
CA GLU A 511 -4.60 16.74 -10.79
C GLU A 511 -3.24 16.62 -11.49
N SER A 512 -2.16 16.92 -10.77
CA SER A 512 -0.80 16.62 -11.20
C SER A 512 0.04 16.22 -10.00
N GLY A 513 1.08 15.43 -10.23
CA GLY A 513 1.89 14.91 -9.14
C GLY A 513 2.96 13.93 -9.59
N VAL A 514 3.46 13.15 -8.65
CA VAL A 514 4.53 12.17 -8.87
C VAL A 514 4.11 10.80 -8.38
N LEU A 515 4.45 9.78 -9.17
CA LEU A 515 4.44 8.37 -8.78
C LEU A 515 5.87 7.92 -8.47
N VAL A 516 6.06 7.18 -7.39
CA VAL A 516 7.35 6.57 -7.00
C VAL A 516 7.14 5.08 -6.68
N SER A 517 8.01 4.21 -7.18
CA SER A 517 7.94 2.75 -6.95
C SER A 517 9.34 2.13 -6.95
N GLU A 518 9.51 1.00 -6.28
CA GLU A 518 10.72 0.17 -6.38
C GLU A 518 10.73 -0.69 -7.64
N ASP A 519 9.55 -0.95 -8.22
CA ASP A 519 9.41 -1.63 -9.50
C ASP A 519 9.49 -0.62 -10.66
N ILE A 520 10.42 -0.86 -11.58
CA ILE A 520 10.57 -0.08 -12.81
C ILE A 520 9.30 -0.09 -13.67
N LEU A 521 8.50 -1.15 -13.57
CA LEU A 521 7.25 -1.30 -14.31
C LEU A 521 6.04 -0.73 -13.56
N PHE A 522 6.23 -0.24 -12.32
CA PHE A 522 5.17 0.31 -11.49
C PHE A 522 4.01 -0.69 -11.29
N ARG A 523 4.33 -1.97 -11.07
CA ARG A 523 3.37 -3.03 -10.76
C ARG A 523 3.39 -3.28 -9.26
N GLY A 524 2.24 -3.20 -8.59
CA GLY A 524 2.13 -3.37 -7.13
C GLY A 524 2.13 -2.05 -6.37
N GLU A 525 2.75 -2.01 -5.18
CA GLU A 525 2.76 -0.83 -4.31
C GLU A 525 3.51 0.36 -4.94
N MET A 526 2.88 1.53 -4.86
CA MET A 526 3.39 2.79 -5.39
C MET A 526 3.01 3.94 -4.46
N ILE A 527 3.93 4.88 -4.30
CA ILE A 527 3.68 6.13 -3.59
C ILE A 527 3.15 7.14 -4.62
N ARG A 528 1.90 7.57 -4.47
CA ARG A 528 1.28 8.63 -5.27
C ARG A 528 1.18 9.90 -4.44
N LEU A 529 1.75 10.99 -4.94
CA LEU A 529 1.73 12.28 -4.26
C LEU A 529 1.27 13.36 -5.23
N SER A 530 0.17 14.03 -4.90
CA SER A 530 -0.37 15.17 -5.65
C SER A 530 0.36 16.46 -5.29
N SER A 531 0.50 17.36 -6.26
CA SER A 531 0.90 18.75 -6.01
C SER A 531 -0.34 19.59 -5.71
N ASN A 532 -0.24 20.59 -4.83
CA ASN A 532 -1.37 21.42 -4.41
C ASN A 532 -1.50 22.76 -5.17
N ASN A 533 -0.65 23.00 -6.18
CA ASN A 533 -0.62 24.26 -6.92
C ASN A 533 -1.13 24.02 -8.35
N PHE A 534 -2.42 24.24 -8.57
CA PHE A 534 -3.07 23.95 -9.86
C PHE A 534 -3.15 25.16 -10.81
N ASP A 535 -2.93 26.39 -10.33
CA ASP A 535 -3.28 27.60 -11.09
C ASP A 535 -2.14 28.62 -11.35
N GLU A 536 -0.92 28.42 -10.83
CA GLU A 536 0.12 29.48 -10.90
C GLU A 536 1.43 29.12 -11.63
N SER A 537 1.63 27.86 -12.03
CA SER A 537 2.88 27.47 -12.73
C SER A 537 2.72 26.14 -13.49
N PRO A 538 3.27 26.03 -14.73
CA PRO A 538 3.33 24.76 -15.44
C PRO A 538 4.25 23.74 -14.75
N GLU A 539 5.17 24.20 -13.90
CA GLU A 539 6.01 23.33 -13.07
C GLU A 539 5.41 23.10 -11.70
N PHE A 540 5.46 21.86 -11.24
CA PHE A 540 5.08 21.44 -9.91
C PHE A 540 6.20 20.66 -9.23
N SER A 541 6.19 20.67 -7.91
CA SER A 541 7.13 19.91 -7.09
C SER A 541 6.42 19.23 -5.94
N VAL A 542 6.84 18.02 -5.63
CA VAL A 542 6.29 17.24 -4.53
C VAL A 542 7.42 16.69 -3.69
N MET A 543 7.27 16.81 -2.37
CA MET A 543 8.27 16.37 -1.42
C MET A 543 8.03 14.91 -1.06
N VAL A 544 9.03 14.07 -1.34
CA VAL A 544 9.05 12.66 -0.96
C VAL A 544 9.93 12.49 0.26
N ARG A 545 9.43 11.78 1.27
CA ARG A 545 10.11 11.57 2.56
C ARG A 545 10.10 10.09 2.93
N ASN A 546 10.98 9.71 3.86
CA ASN A 546 11.04 8.37 4.45
C ASN A 546 11.23 7.24 3.41
N LEU A 547 11.97 7.50 2.34
CA LEU A 547 12.35 6.42 1.41
C LEU A 547 13.39 5.52 2.07
N THR A 548 13.30 4.22 1.84
CA THR A 548 14.23 3.25 2.43
C THR A 548 15.67 3.57 2.00
N PRO A 549 16.62 3.73 2.94
CA PRO A 549 18.03 3.96 2.61
C PRO A 549 18.63 2.80 1.81
N GLY A 550 19.57 3.11 0.91
CA GLY A 550 20.21 2.11 0.06
C GLY A 550 19.29 1.46 -0.98
N THR A 551 18.08 1.97 -1.20
CA THR A 551 17.09 1.43 -2.15
C THR A 551 17.05 2.21 -3.46
N THR A 552 16.78 1.51 -4.55
CA THR A 552 16.59 2.14 -5.88
C THR A 552 15.10 2.31 -6.14
N TYR A 553 14.68 3.56 -6.30
CA TYR A 553 13.33 3.92 -6.70
C TYR A 553 13.30 4.40 -8.15
N TYR A 554 12.16 4.18 -8.79
CA TYR A 554 11.78 4.75 -10.07
C TYR A 554 10.66 5.74 -9.84
N TYR A 555 10.70 6.88 -10.52
CA TYR A 555 9.69 7.91 -10.38
C TYR A 555 9.29 8.50 -11.72
N ARG A 556 8.05 8.99 -11.81
CA ARG A 556 7.49 9.66 -12.99
C ARG A 556 6.41 10.67 -12.59
N ALA A 557 6.35 11.78 -13.31
CA ALA A 557 5.28 12.77 -13.21
C ALA A 557 3.97 12.21 -13.80
N TYR A 558 2.83 12.64 -13.28
CA TYR A 558 1.51 12.43 -13.89
C TYR A 558 0.73 13.74 -13.96
N ALA A 559 -0.20 13.80 -14.90
CA ALA A 559 -1.18 14.87 -15.01
C ALA A 559 -2.51 14.29 -15.50
N ARG A 560 -3.62 14.84 -15.00
CA ARG A 560 -4.98 14.41 -15.31
C ARG A 560 -5.86 15.61 -15.58
N ASN A 561 -6.61 15.56 -16.67
CA ASN A 561 -7.73 16.44 -16.95
C ASN A 561 -9.02 15.61 -17.12
N GLU A 562 -10.10 16.22 -17.61
CA GLU A 562 -11.38 15.53 -17.84
C GLU A 562 -11.28 14.37 -18.86
N MET A 563 -10.34 14.44 -19.80
CA MET A 563 -10.11 13.38 -20.80
C MET A 563 -9.25 12.22 -20.28
N GLY A 564 -8.68 12.36 -19.08
CA GLY A 564 -7.98 11.31 -18.35
C GLY A 564 -6.52 11.62 -18.02
N GLU A 565 -5.85 10.62 -17.46
CA GLU A 565 -4.46 10.71 -16.98
C GLU A 565 -3.46 10.31 -18.06
N THR A 566 -2.32 11.01 -18.05
CA THR A 566 -1.09 10.66 -18.75
C THR A 566 0.10 10.73 -17.81
N LEU A 567 1.17 10.07 -18.22
CA LEU A 567 2.32 9.84 -17.37
C LEU A 567 3.61 10.18 -18.11
N GLY A 568 4.50 10.89 -17.44
CA GLY A 568 5.78 11.31 -17.97
C GLY A 568 6.80 10.16 -18.03
N VAL A 569 7.99 10.51 -18.53
CA VAL A 569 9.12 9.59 -18.66
C VAL A 569 9.62 9.13 -17.29
N ARG A 570 9.92 7.85 -17.16
CA ARG A 570 10.47 7.28 -15.92
C ARG A 570 11.91 7.74 -15.70
N LYS A 571 12.23 8.12 -14.47
CA LYS A 571 13.59 8.40 -13.98
C LYS A 571 13.92 7.54 -12.77
N ARG A 572 15.19 7.52 -12.37
CA ARG A 572 15.73 6.68 -11.30
C ARG A 572 16.31 7.53 -10.18
N LEU A 573 15.99 7.17 -8.95
CA LEU A 573 16.52 7.73 -7.70
C LEU A 573 17.18 6.59 -6.92
N LYS A 574 18.40 6.78 -6.43
CA LYS A 574 19.05 5.86 -5.49
C LYS A 574 19.22 6.59 -4.17
N THR A 575 18.63 6.09 -3.10
CA THR A 575 18.81 6.68 -1.78
C THR A 575 20.23 6.35 -1.28
N PRO A 576 20.88 7.27 -0.52
CA PRO A 576 22.13 6.99 0.17
C PRO A 576 21.97 5.78 1.09
N GLU A 577 23.04 5.02 1.26
CA GLU A 577 23.08 4.00 2.31
C GLU A 577 23.12 4.70 3.67
N GLU A 578 22.14 4.40 4.54
CA GLU A 578 22.19 4.80 5.94
C GLU A 578 22.97 3.73 6.70
N ILE A 579 24.17 4.08 7.14
CA ILE A 579 25.00 3.22 7.95
C ILE A 579 24.65 3.57 9.40
N ASP A 580 24.12 2.61 10.16
CA ASP A 580 23.95 2.79 11.60
C ASP A 580 25.31 3.25 12.19
N PRO A 581 25.38 4.46 12.78
CA PRO A 581 26.61 5.00 13.33
C PRO A 581 27.26 4.10 14.39
N ASN A 582 26.49 3.19 14.99
CA ASN A 582 26.94 2.25 16.01
C ASN A 582 27.59 0.99 15.43
N MET A 583 27.51 0.76 14.12
CA MET A 583 28.20 -0.38 13.52
C MET A 583 29.71 -0.24 13.64
N TRP A 584 30.39 -1.34 13.94
CA TRP A 584 31.83 -1.37 14.19
C TRP A 584 32.68 -0.87 13.00
N PHE A 585 32.12 -0.91 11.78
CA PHE A 585 32.75 -0.44 10.56
C PHE A 585 32.28 0.94 10.09
N ALA A 586 31.40 1.63 10.82
CA ALA A 586 30.82 2.92 10.41
C ALA A 586 31.90 3.98 10.09
N ASN A 587 33.01 3.95 10.82
CA ASN A 587 34.14 4.87 10.65
C ASN A 587 35.23 4.38 9.69
N MET A 588 35.04 3.23 9.02
CA MET A 588 36.06 2.64 8.15
C MET A 588 35.99 3.19 6.73
N GLN A 589 37.16 3.40 6.11
CA GLN A 589 37.28 3.98 4.78
C GLN A 589 36.57 3.10 3.74
N ASN A 590 35.60 3.68 3.03
CA ASN A 590 34.99 3.06 1.86
C ASN A 590 35.95 3.16 0.68
N ILE A 591 36.28 2.03 0.06
CA ILE A 591 37.20 1.93 -1.08
C ILE A 591 36.49 1.53 -2.39
N GLY A 592 35.15 1.54 -2.41
CA GLY A 592 34.31 1.30 -3.58
C GLY A 592 33.86 -0.16 -3.75
N GLY A 593 32.74 -0.38 -4.45
CA GLY A 593 32.22 -1.73 -4.75
C GLY A 593 31.75 -2.53 -3.53
N GLY A 594 31.32 -1.85 -2.46
CA GLY A 594 30.96 -2.47 -1.17
C GLY A 594 32.18 -2.83 -0.31
N TRP A 595 33.39 -2.55 -0.77
CA TRP A 595 34.62 -2.81 0.00
C TRP A 595 34.96 -1.68 0.96
N ARG A 596 35.43 -2.07 2.14
CA ARG A 596 36.00 -1.19 3.16
C ARG A 596 37.40 -1.63 3.53
N SER A 597 38.16 -0.68 4.05
CA SER A 597 39.50 -0.91 4.57
C SER A 597 39.59 -0.50 6.04
N SER A 598 40.04 -1.43 6.87
CA SER A 598 40.44 -1.20 8.26
C SER A 598 41.96 -1.21 8.39
N ASP A 599 42.52 -0.22 9.08
CA ASP A 599 43.97 -0.09 9.30
C ASP A 599 44.61 -1.29 10.02
N TRP A 600 43.80 -2.06 10.76
CA TRP A 600 44.27 -3.22 11.51
C TRP A 600 43.60 -4.50 11.05
N PHE A 601 42.28 -4.47 10.82
CA PHE A 601 41.52 -5.68 10.51
C PHE A 601 41.73 -6.11 9.04
N GLY A 602 42.06 -5.17 8.14
CA GLY A 602 42.25 -5.44 6.73
C GLY A 602 41.02 -5.07 5.89
N GLN A 603 40.97 -5.60 4.66
CA GLN A 603 39.91 -5.29 3.70
C GLN A 603 38.78 -6.30 3.79
N PHE A 604 37.54 -5.81 3.70
CA PHE A 604 36.36 -6.64 3.66
C PHE A 604 35.25 -6.01 2.84
N GLN A 605 34.41 -6.86 2.25
CA GLN A 605 33.20 -6.46 1.56
C GLN A 605 32.01 -6.55 2.51
N GLN A 606 31.27 -5.45 2.61
CA GLN A 606 30.04 -5.31 3.39
C GLN A 606 28.83 -5.66 2.53
N PHE A 607 27.83 -6.30 3.14
CA PHE A 607 26.50 -6.47 2.56
C PHE A 607 25.49 -5.66 3.39
N PRO A 608 24.61 -4.84 2.78
CA PRO A 608 23.62 -4.07 3.52
C PRO A 608 22.70 -4.95 4.36
N ASN A 609 22.36 -4.50 5.57
CA ASN A 609 21.37 -5.11 6.49
C ASN A 609 21.68 -6.53 6.99
N VAL A 610 22.94 -6.98 6.94
CA VAL A 610 23.41 -8.25 7.52
C VAL A 610 24.80 -8.09 8.13
N ASP A 611 25.10 -8.72 9.27
CA ASP A 611 26.45 -8.68 9.87
C ASP A 611 27.46 -9.64 9.21
N TRP A 612 27.06 -10.25 8.09
CA TRP A 612 27.94 -11.05 7.24
C TRP A 612 28.85 -10.15 6.41
N ILE A 613 30.15 -10.43 6.47
CA ILE A 613 31.17 -9.81 5.62
C ILE A 613 31.90 -10.87 4.82
N TYR A 614 32.45 -10.46 3.68
CA TYR A 614 33.49 -11.20 2.99
C TYR A 614 34.85 -10.55 3.26
N HIS A 615 35.63 -11.12 4.17
CA HIS A 615 36.93 -10.59 4.56
C HIS A 615 38.06 -11.15 3.68
N ALA A 616 38.95 -10.29 3.16
CA ALA A 616 39.96 -10.67 2.17
C ALA A 616 40.90 -11.79 2.63
N GLN A 617 41.12 -11.93 3.95
CA GLN A 617 41.98 -12.97 4.51
C GLN A 617 41.23 -14.06 5.27
N LEU A 618 39.97 -13.83 5.66
CA LEU A 618 39.19 -14.77 6.46
C LEU A 618 38.10 -15.45 5.64
N ASN A 619 37.75 -14.93 4.46
CA ASN A 619 36.54 -15.23 3.69
C ASN A 619 35.26 -14.80 4.43
N TRP A 620 34.16 -15.52 4.18
CA TRP A 620 32.89 -15.29 4.84
C TRP A 620 33.03 -15.40 6.35
N ALA A 621 32.59 -14.35 7.02
CA ALA A 621 32.56 -14.25 8.47
C ALA A 621 31.35 -13.42 8.89
N TYR A 622 30.74 -13.81 10.00
CA TYR A 622 29.71 -13.01 10.65
C TYR A 622 30.36 -12.25 11.81
N VAL A 623 30.28 -10.92 11.81
CA VAL A 623 31.07 -10.07 12.71
C VAL A 623 30.19 -9.20 13.58
N VAL A 624 30.32 -9.37 14.89
CA VAL A 624 29.59 -8.61 15.90
C VAL A 624 30.57 -7.79 16.73
N SER A 625 30.30 -6.50 16.89
CA SER A 625 31.05 -5.64 17.80
C SER A 625 30.88 -6.12 19.25
N ASP A 626 31.93 -6.13 20.05
CA ASP A 626 31.78 -6.29 21.50
C ASP A 626 31.47 -4.97 22.23
N GLN A 627 31.31 -3.88 21.46
CA GLN A 627 31.09 -2.49 21.91
C GLN A 627 32.21 -1.91 22.79
N LYS A 628 33.33 -2.63 22.96
CA LYS A 628 34.48 -2.27 23.83
C LYS A 628 35.80 -2.19 23.06
N GLY A 629 35.73 -2.18 21.72
CA GLY A 629 36.88 -2.05 20.83
C GLY A 629 37.39 -3.38 20.26
N GLY A 630 36.77 -4.50 20.63
CA GLY A 630 36.94 -5.81 20.02
C GLY A 630 35.73 -6.23 19.18
N MET A 631 35.84 -7.42 18.60
CA MET A 631 34.81 -8.03 17.77
C MET A 631 34.81 -9.54 17.89
N TRP A 632 33.60 -10.10 17.87
CA TRP A 632 33.34 -11.50 17.70
C TRP A 632 33.17 -11.82 16.22
N ILE A 633 33.85 -12.87 15.77
CA ILE A 633 33.91 -13.34 14.40
C ILE A 633 33.46 -14.79 14.42
N TRP A 634 32.32 -15.08 13.83
CA TRP A 634 31.88 -16.45 13.62
C TRP A 634 32.32 -16.94 12.24
N GLN A 635 32.84 -18.16 12.19
CA GLN A 635 33.10 -18.87 10.94
C GLN A 635 32.59 -20.30 11.00
N ASN A 636 32.04 -20.74 9.87
CA ASN A 636 31.59 -22.12 9.71
C ASN A 636 32.73 -23.10 10.01
N GLY A 637 32.46 -24.10 10.84
CA GLY A 637 33.44 -25.10 11.29
C GLY A 637 34.47 -24.64 12.34
N ARG A 638 34.51 -23.36 12.71
CA ARG A 638 35.40 -22.85 13.79
C ARG A 638 34.66 -22.27 14.99
N GLY A 639 33.41 -21.84 14.78
CA GLY A 639 32.59 -21.20 15.80
C GLY A 639 33.01 -19.76 16.05
N TRP A 640 32.65 -19.25 17.22
CA TRP A 640 32.94 -17.88 17.64
C TRP A 640 34.40 -17.68 18.05
N MET A 641 35.00 -16.66 17.48
CA MET A 641 36.37 -16.21 17.74
C MET A 641 36.36 -14.73 18.09
N TRP A 642 37.15 -14.30 19.06
CA TRP A 642 37.24 -12.90 19.46
C TRP A 642 38.60 -12.30 19.11
N THR A 643 38.62 -11.05 18.68
CA THR A 643 39.84 -10.27 18.45
C THR A 643 39.60 -8.78 18.69
N GLN A 644 40.67 -7.99 18.71
CA GLN A 644 40.65 -6.54 18.78
C GLN A 644 41.90 -5.96 18.13
N LYS A 645 41.97 -4.64 17.95
CA LYS A 645 43.11 -3.98 17.29
C LYS A 645 44.49 -4.34 17.85
N SER A 646 44.62 -4.47 19.18
CA SER A 646 45.88 -4.84 19.84
C SER A 646 46.18 -6.34 19.84
N VAL A 647 45.20 -7.16 19.49
CA VAL A 647 45.26 -8.63 19.55
C VAL A 647 45.37 -9.23 18.14
N TRP A 648 44.84 -8.56 17.12
CA TRP A 648 44.95 -9.01 15.74
C TRP A 648 46.43 -9.18 15.31
N PRO A 649 46.80 -10.27 14.61
CA PRO A 649 45.97 -11.30 13.98
C PRO A 649 45.71 -12.55 14.85
N TYR A 650 45.79 -12.44 16.18
CA TYR A 650 45.38 -13.48 17.10
C TYR A 650 43.86 -13.48 17.31
N LEU A 651 43.29 -14.66 17.48
CA LEU A 651 41.85 -14.93 17.59
C LEU A 651 41.60 -15.89 18.75
N TYR A 652 40.83 -15.47 19.75
CA TYR A 652 40.48 -16.31 20.90
C TYR A 652 39.21 -17.11 20.63
N ARG A 653 39.27 -18.43 20.72
CA ARG A 653 38.12 -19.32 20.48
C ARG A 653 37.32 -19.51 21.77
N HIS A 654 36.09 -19.02 21.80
CA HIS A 654 35.21 -19.15 22.96
C HIS A 654 35.00 -20.60 23.41
N GLN A 655 34.69 -21.48 22.46
CA GLN A 655 34.30 -22.87 22.74
C GLN A 655 35.43 -23.75 23.29
N THR A 656 36.69 -23.42 22.97
CA THR A 656 37.84 -24.27 23.30
C THR A 656 38.83 -23.59 24.25
N THR A 657 38.51 -22.35 24.66
CA THR A 657 39.37 -21.47 25.46
C THR A 657 40.81 -21.33 24.93
N GLY A 658 40.99 -21.53 23.62
CA GLY A 658 42.27 -21.58 22.94
C GLY A 658 42.52 -20.40 22.01
N TRP A 659 43.79 -20.16 21.66
CA TRP A 659 44.19 -19.10 20.73
C TRP A 659 44.50 -19.67 19.34
N LEU A 660 44.08 -18.93 18.32
CA LEU A 660 44.51 -19.08 16.93
C LEU A 660 45.36 -17.88 16.53
N TYR A 661 46.28 -18.09 15.60
CA TYR A 661 47.01 -17.01 14.93
C TYR A 661 46.82 -17.13 13.43
N LEU A 662 46.23 -16.11 12.81
CA LEU A 662 46.04 -16.04 11.36
C LEU A 662 47.39 -15.73 10.69
N LEU A 663 47.90 -16.67 9.90
CA LEU A 663 49.19 -16.53 9.20
C LEU A 663 49.02 -15.82 7.86
N LYS A 664 48.16 -16.37 7.00
CA LYS A 664 47.88 -15.90 5.63
C LYS A 664 46.74 -16.73 5.01
N SER A 665 46.21 -16.23 3.90
CA SER A 665 45.36 -17.03 2.99
C SER A 665 46.24 -17.76 1.97
N LEU A 666 45.97 -19.05 1.72
CA LEU A 666 46.59 -19.85 0.65
C LEU A 666 45.47 -20.41 -0.24
N ASN A 667 45.51 -20.10 -1.54
CA ASN A 667 44.45 -20.46 -2.51
C ASN A 667 43.05 -20.01 -2.08
N GLY A 668 42.95 -18.87 -1.41
CA GLY A 668 41.68 -18.34 -0.92
C GLY A 668 41.26 -18.89 0.43
N ASN A 669 41.96 -19.85 1.04
CA ASN A 669 41.58 -20.39 2.37
C ASN A 669 42.49 -19.86 3.48
N PRO A 670 41.93 -19.37 4.61
CA PRO A 670 42.73 -18.90 5.74
C PRO A 670 43.47 -20.06 6.41
N ILE A 671 44.75 -19.83 6.71
CA ILE A 671 45.61 -20.73 7.49
C ILE A 671 45.81 -20.15 8.89
N PHE A 672 45.50 -20.96 9.90
CA PHE A 672 45.70 -20.61 11.30
C PHE A 672 46.70 -21.55 11.96
N TYR A 673 47.52 -21.03 12.87
CA TYR A 673 48.22 -21.84 13.86
C TYR A 673 47.35 -21.95 15.11
N ASP A 674 47.01 -23.17 15.53
CA ASP A 674 46.20 -23.43 16.71
C ASP A 674 47.12 -23.81 17.90
N TYR A 675 47.13 -22.95 18.92
CA TYR A 675 48.01 -23.09 20.09
C TYR A 675 47.59 -24.23 21.02
N MET A 676 46.35 -24.72 20.94
CA MET A 676 45.88 -25.84 21.76
C MET A 676 46.40 -27.17 21.24
N ILE A 677 46.46 -27.33 19.93
CA ILE A 677 46.93 -28.58 19.29
C ILE A 677 48.38 -28.50 18.80
N GLY A 678 49.00 -27.32 18.83
CA GLY A 678 50.38 -27.11 18.39
C GLY A 678 50.59 -27.38 16.89
N ASN A 679 49.56 -27.16 16.06
CA ASN A 679 49.58 -27.48 14.64
C ASN A 679 48.78 -26.48 13.80
N TYR A 680 49.02 -26.50 12.48
CA TYR A 680 48.30 -25.68 11.52
C TYR A 680 46.92 -26.26 11.22
N SER A 681 45.92 -25.39 11.07
CA SER A 681 44.59 -25.73 10.61
C SER A 681 44.18 -24.80 9.47
N ILE A 682 43.54 -25.36 8.44
CA ILE A 682 42.94 -24.60 7.34
C ILE A 682 41.44 -24.46 7.65
N ALA A 683 40.79 -23.37 7.26
CA ALA A 683 39.31 -23.37 7.30
C ALA A 683 38.77 -24.54 6.44
N PRO A 684 37.72 -25.26 6.92
CA PRO A 684 37.11 -26.34 6.15
C PRO A 684 36.51 -25.87 4.83
#